data_AF-A0A924XHR6-F1
#
_entry.id   AF-A0A924XHR6-F1
#
_cell.length_a   1.000
_cell.length_b   1.000
_cell.length_c   1.000
_cell.angle_alpha   90.00
_cell.angle_beta   90.00
_cell.angle_gamma   90.00
#
_symmetry.space_group_name_H-M   'P 1'
#
loop_
_entity.id
_entity.type
_entity.pdbx_description
1 polymer ?
#
loop_
_entity_poly.entity_id
_entity_poly.type
_entity_poly.pdbx_seq_one_letter_code
_entity_poly.pdbx_strand_id
1 'polypeptide(L)'
;MGSINNVNGGNLNPIEEFFQGLEQLLTGGNAPETVESELFQQPATNNSTTAFQERRGVNGANLRQANLLSAAPRNASFNYNGIEGLRNNPNVTPAFLNKVEGMAQRLGTRPEYLLAVMSFETGGSFSPSIQNGIGATGLIQFLRSTAEGLGTTTSELRNMSATQQLDFVEQYFAQPQYRGKLGTLEGVYSAVLSGTARQNPNDTLFRQGTRAYEQNPLDWNRDGRITAAEATTPVAARMYGGVRAVQQKLVDLGFVPQNRQERFADGRWGGNTANALADFQRSRGLTPTGNLDDATGRALFNLANTPNQPPTTQPPTTRPPTTTPTNPSSAIPRAGLERGNRGAEVQKLQENLIKLGHLSRSDQQTGVGTFGPRTEAALKAFQRQNNLSPSGKFDNATRKAMTNITSGIERGNTTDKNVIRGIQDDLVKLGYMTRAQVNTGYGTFGPRTEAAVKKFQADNNIRQTGIVGAQTYKALQTANPATTNPPRTNPPTTNPPNNNGGNGGYSVATNGRHFTVNDGILMTDELRPRLESLADAYFARTGQNLRVTSGYRPPARQAAAMYDLIQRNGAAYVQGLYANKGAVNDIIRAYNSGGGRNGAINAMTRVIENQVSNGTYISSHLRSRAVDISTGANLAVLRDVVRQMGG
;
A
#
# COMPACT_ATOMS: atom_id res chain seq x y z
N MET A 1 -1.17 36.80 -57.39
CA MET A 1 -0.77 37.39 -56.10
C MET A 1 -1.98 37.37 -55.17
N GLY A 2 -1.82 36.85 -53.93
CA GLY A 2 -2.79 36.94 -52.82
C GLY A 2 -3.82 35.80 -52.80
N SER A 3 -3.54 34.68 -52.12
CA SER A 3 -3.77 34.39 -50.68
C SER A 3 -5.22 34.00 -50.36
N ILE A 4 -5.45 32.68 -50.28
CA ILE A 4 -6.62 32.08 -49.65
C ILE A 4 -6.15 31.54 -48.29
N ASN A 5 -6.74 32.05 -47.21
CA ASN A 5 -6.50 31.59 -45.84
C ASN A 5 -6.99 30.14 -45.68
N ASN A 6 -6.06 29.25 -45.36
CA ASN A 6 -6.31 27.87 -45.04
C ASN A 6 -6.59 27.76 -43.52
N VAL A 7 -7.85 27.54 -43.14
CA VAL A 7 -8.20 27.16 -41.76
C VAL A 7 -8.04 25.66 -41.64
N ASN A 8 -6.87 25.22 -41.16
CA ASN A 8 -6.64 23.84 -40.76
C ASN A 8 -7.52 23.49 -39.56
N GLY A 9 -8.66 22.84 -39.81
CA GLY A 9 -9.36 22.03 -38.84
C GLY A 9 -8.50 20.79 -38.54
N GLY A 10 -7.63 20.90 -37.54
CA GLY A 10 -6.80 19.81 -37.06
C GLY A 10 -7.67 18.68 -36.50
N ASN A 11 -7.71 17.57 -37.22
CA ASN A 11 -8.31 16.31 -36.80
C ASN A 11 -7.55 15.81 -35.55
N LEU A 12 -8.16 15.91 -34.38
CA LEU A 12 -7.59 15.43 -33.11
C LEU A 12 -7.67 13.89 -33.06
N ASN A 13 -6.67 13.28 -32.44
CA ASN A 13 -6.46 11.84 -32.37
C ASN A 13 -7.56 11.16 -31.51
N PRO A 14 -8.18 10.04 -31.94
CA PRO A 14 -9.22 9.32 -31.17
C PRO A 14 -8.82 8.92 -29.73
N ILE A 15 -7.52 8.92 -29.45
CA ILE A 15 -6.94 8.63 -28.12
C ILE A 15 -7.18 9.79 -27.13
N GLU A 16 -7.38 11.03 -27.57
CA GLU A 16 -7.59 12.17 -26.64
C GLU A 16 -9.03 12.30 -26.14
N GLU A 17 -9.99 11.67 -26.82
CA GLU A 17 -11.41 11.86 -26.52
C GLU A 17 -11.92 10.91 -25.43
N PHE A 18 -11.39 9.67 -25.35
CA PHE A 18 -11.80 8.61 -24.41
C PHE A 18 -11.71 8.98 -22.92
N PHE A 19 -10.84 9.94 -22.55
CA PHE A 19 -10.38 10.12 -21.17
C PHE A 19 -11.25 11.01 -20.26
N GLN A 20 -12.32 11.63 -20.76
CA GLN A 20 -13.25 12.39 -19.91
C GLN A 20 -14.14 11.50 -19.01
N GLY A 21 -14.18 10.18 -19.23
CA GLY A 21 -14.95 9.24 -18.40
C GLY A 21 -14.23 8.73 -17.13
N LEU A 22 -12.91 8.85 -17.06
CA LEU A 22 -12.11 8.24 -15.98
C LEU A 22 -12.21 8.98 -14.63
N GLU A 23 -12.64 10.24 -14.62
CA GLU A 23 -12.85 11.00 -13.37
C GLU A 23 -14.04 10.51 -12.53
N GLN A 24 -15.10 9.94 -13.16
CA GLN A 24 -16.27 9.46 -12.42
C GLN A 24 -16.04 8.10 -11.73
N LEU A 25 -15.12 7.27 -12.26
CA LEU A 25 -14.79 5.96 -11.71
C LEU A 25 -13.69 6.01 -10.64
N LEU A 26 -12.84 7.05 -10.66
CA LEU A 26 -11.82 7.29 -9.63
C LEU A 26 -12.36 8.06 -8.41
N THR A 27 -13.60 8.58 -8.46
CA THR A 27 -14.18 9.41 -7.39
C THR A 27 -15.07 8.67 -6.40
N GLY A 28 -15.36 7.38 -6.58
CA GLY A 28 -16.05 6.58 -5.56
C GLY A 28 -17.49 7.04 -5.30
N GLY A 29 -18.29 7.16 -6.37
CA GLY A 29 -19.74 7.34 -6.22
C GLY A 29 -20.34 6.12 -5.55
N ASN A 30 -20.83 6.29 -4.31
CA ASN A 30 -21.73 5.33 -3.69
C ASN A 30 -22.97 5.16 -4.57
N ALA A 31 -23.36 3.92 -4.85
CA ALA A 31 -24.72 3.64 -5.27
C ALA A 31 -25.68 4.15 -4.18
N PRO A 32 -26.72 4.94 -4.51
CA PRO A 32 -27.72 5.31 -3.52
C PRO A 32 -28.57 4.07 -3.17
N GLU A 33 -28.61 3.75 -1.88
CA GLU A 33 -29.58 2.85 -1.27
C GLU A 33 -30.99 3.47 -1.33
N THR A 34 -31.91 2.69 -1.90
CA THR A 34 -33.37 2.66 -1.68
C THR A 34 -34.22 3.94 -1.81
N VAL A 35 -35.10 3.94 -2.81
CA VAL A 35 -36.53 4.25 -2.61
C VAL A 35 -37.35 3.25 -3.45
N GLU A 36 -37.91 2.23 -2.80
CA GLU A 36 -39.05 1.47 -3.34
C GLU A 36 -40.34 2.23 -2.99
N SER A 37 -41.14 2.57 -4.01
CA SER A 37 -42.59 2.71 -3.89
C SER A 37 -43.25 2.72 -5.28
N GLU A 38 -43.81 1.55 -5.63
CA GLU A 38 -45.07 1.26 -6.33
C GLU A 38 -45.46 1.86 -7.70
N LEU A 39 -46.22 1.02 -8.44
CA LEU A 39 -47.04 1.22 -9.66
C LEU A 39 -46.27 0.97 -10.99
N PHE A 40 -46.52 -0.09 -11.78
CA PHE A 40 -47.80 -0.61 -12.29
C PHE A 40 -47.76 -2.11 -12.65
N GLN A 41 -48.93 -2.75 -12.57
CA GLN A 41 -49.25 -4.14 -12.94
C GLN A 41 -49.28 -4.36 -14.47
N GLN A 42 -48.63 -5.46 -14.94
CA GLN A 42 -48.98 -6.47 -15.99
C GLN A 42 -49.67 -6.07 -17.34
N PRO A 43 -49.73 -6.92 -18.40
CA PRO A 43 -49.27 -8.32 -18.57
C PRO A 43 -48.45 -8.60 -19.85
N ALA A 44 -48.02 -9.87 -19.97
CA ALA A 44 -47.35 -10.49 -21.12
C ALA A 44 -48.20 -10.59 -22.40
N THR A 45 -47.57 -10.48 -23.57
CA THR A 45 -47.98 -11.17 -24.81
C THR A 45 -46.76 -11.51 -25.71
N ASN A 46 -46.92 -12.58 -26.47
CA ASN A 46 -45.94 -13.29 -27.28
C ASN A 46 -45.65 -12.65 -28.66
N ASN A 47 -44.52 -13.08 -29.24
CA ASN A 47 -44.17 -13.18 -30.66
C ASN A 47 -44.00 -11.89 -31.49
N SER A 48 -42.81 -11.72 -32.07
CA SER A 48 -42.61 -11.88 -33.53
C SER A 48 -41.14 -11.87 -33.93
N THR A 49 -40.79 -12.88 -34.71
CA THR A 49 -39.52 -13.13 -35.40
C THR A 49 -39.40 -12.27 -36.67
N THR A 50 -38.21 -12.29 -37.30
CA THR A 50 -37.85 -11.78 -38.65
C THR A 50 -37.49 -10.29 -38.68
N ALA A 51 -36.36 -9.81 -39.21
CA ALA A 51 -35.52 -10.28 -40.31
C ALA A 51 -34.07 -9.81 -40.10
N PHE A 52 -33.09 -10.56 -40.60
CA PHE A 52 -31.95 -10.08 -41.39
C PHE A 52 -31.03 -11.27 -41.66
N GLN A 53 -31.28 -11.93 -42.80
CA GLN A 53 -30.29 -12.75 -43.48
C GLN A 53 -30.17 -12.25 -44.92
N GLU A 54 -28.94 -12.41 -45.42
CA GLU A 54 -28.49 -12.35 -46.81
C GLU A 54 -28.21 -10.98 -47.44
N ARG A 55 -26.91 -10.72 -47.62
CA ARG A 55 -26.31 -10.76 -48.97
C ARG A 55 -24.80 -11.11 -48.95
N ARG A 56 -24.50 -12.27 -49.56
CA ARG A 56 -23.32 -12.68 -50.37
C ARG A 56 -22.02 -12.96 -49.58
N GLY A 57 -21.47 -14.17 -49.47
CA GLY A 57 -21.23 -15.24 -50.47
C GLY A 57 -19.92 -14.94 -51.22
N VAL A 58 -18.88 -15.78 -51.35
CA VAL A 58 -18.66 -17.23 -51.21
C VAL A 58 -17.15 -17.47 -51.13
N ASN A 59 -16.68 -18.44 -50.32
CA ASN A 59 -15.78 -19.53 -50.75
C ASN A 59 -15.38 -20.40 -49.56
N GLY A 60 -16.08 -21.52 -49.43
CA GLY A 60 -15.75 -22.60 -48.53
C GLY A 60 -14.56 -23.41 -49.02
N ALA A 61 -13.67 -23.73 -48.08
CA ALA A 61 -12.94 -24.98 -48.07
C ALA A 61 -12.64 -25.31 -46.60
N ASN A 62 -12.95 -26.56 -46.23
CA ASN A 62 -12.63 -27.23 -44.96
C ASN A 62 -13.60 -27.07 -43.78
N LEU A 63 -14.89 -27.29 -44.05
CA LEU A 63 -15.82 -27.92 -43.10
C LEU A 63 -15.65 -29.46 -43.13
N ARG A 64 -14.51 -29.96 -42.66
CA ARG A 64 -14.31 -31.39 -42.36
C ARG A 64 -13.41 -31.58 -41.14
N GLN A 65 -13.86 -31.08 -40.00
CA GLN A 65 -13.56 -31.70 -38.70
C GLN A 65 -14.69 -31.45 -37.69
N ALA A 66 -15.94 -31.50 -38.17
CA ALA A 66 -17.13 -31.61 -37.33
C ALA A 66 -17.36 -33.09 -36.98
N ASN A 67 -16.44 -33.68 -36.23
CA ASN A 67 -16.68 -34.94 -35.51
C ASN A 67 -15.59 -35.19 -34.45
N LEU A 68 -15.54 -34.35 -33.41
CA LEU A 68 -15.00 -34.69 -32.08
C LEU A 68 -15.86 -33.98 -31.02
N LEU A 69 -17.17 -34.08 -31.16
CA LEU A 69 -18.14 -33.84 -30.07
C LEU A 69 -18.27 -35.13 -29.25
N SER A 70 -17.20 -35.52 -28.54
CA SER A 70 -17.26 -36.59 -27.52
C SER A 70 -15.92 -36.73 -26.77
N ALA A 71 -15.48 -35.65 -26.12
CA ALA A 71 -14.64 -35.70 -24.90
C ALA A 71 -14.38 -34.27 -24.42
N ALA A 72 -15.44 -33.51 -24.13
CA ALA A 72 -15.26 -32.29 -23.35
C ALA A 72 -14.92 -32.73 -21.92
N PRO A 73 -13.79 -32.32 -21.33
CA PRO A 73 -13.72 -32.30 -19.89
C PRO A 73 -14.73 -31.26 -19.42
N ARG A 74 -15.96 -31.70 -19.09
CA ARG A 74 -16.76 -31.01 -18.08
C ARG A 74 -15.86 -30.91 -16.85
N ASN A 75 -15.70 -29.70 -16.32
CA ASN A 75 -14.99 -29.33 -15.08
C ASN A 75 -13.65 -28.59 -15.27
N ALA A 76 -13.74 -27.31 -15.63
CA ALA A 76 -12.96 -26.30 -14.93
C ALA A 76 -13.95 -25.20 -14.53
N SER A 77 -14.41 -25.18 -13.28
CA SER A 77 -15.34 -24.15 -12.81
C SER A 77 -14.62 -22.80 -12.87
N PHE A 78 -14.96 -21.97 -13.86
CA PHE A 78 -14.50 -20.59 -13.88
C PHE A 78 -15.03 -19.88 -12.64
N ASN A 79 -14.15 -19.20 -11.91
CA ASN A 79 -14.51 -18.56 -10.65
C ASN A 79 -14.90 -17.11 -10.88
N TYR A 80 -16.17 -16.88 -11.22
CA TYR A 80 -16.72 -15.54 -11.41
C TYR A 80 -17.09 -14.82 -10.11
N ASN A 81 -17.02 -15.51 -8.97
CA ASN A 81 -17.45 -14.99 -7.67
C ASN A 81 -16.69 -13.76 -7.20
N GLY A 82 -15.46 -13.58 -7.67
CA GLY A 82 -14.62 -12.44 -7.35
C GLY A 82 -14.83 -11.24 -8.27
N ILE A 83 -15.54 -11.37 -9.39
CA ILE A 83 -15.67 -10.27 -10.34
C ILE A 83 -16.68 -9.24 -9.83
N GLU A 84 -16.21 -8.02 -9.62
CA GLU A 84 -17.02 -6.92 -9.10
C GLU A 84 -18.18 -6.60 -10.06
N GLY A 85 -19.37 -6.42 -9.51
CA GLY A 85 -20.58 -6.13 -10.28
C GLY A 85 -21.20 -7.34 -10.99
N LEU A 86 -20.62 -8.54 -10.89
CA LEU A 86 -21.13 -9.74 -11.58
C LEU A 86 -22.26 -10.43 -10.81
N ARG A 87 -22.14 -10.51 -9.48
CA ARG A 87 -23.13 -11.19 -8.62
C ARG A 87 -24.46 -10.43 -8.61
N ASN A 88 -25.56 -11.18 -8.76
CA ASN A 88 -26.94 -10.67 -8.74
C ASN A 88 -27.19 -9.53 -9.74
N ASN A 89 -26.42 -9.48 -10.84
CA ASN A 89 -26.58 -8.44 -11.84
C ASN A 89 -27.61 -8.84 -12.89
N PRO A 90 -28.67 -8.05 -13.13
CA PRO A 90 -29.73 -8.39 -14.09
C PRO A 90 -29.23 -8.47 -15.54
N ASN A 91 -28.12 -7.80 -15.87
CA ASN A 91 -27.50 -7.84 -17.20
C ASN A 91 -26.58 -9.04 -17.39
N VAL A 92 -26.15 -9.70 -16.30
CA VAL A 92 -25.27 -10.88 -16.33
C VAL A 92 -26.12 -12.14 -16.16
N THR A 93 -26.76 -12.54 -17.25
CA THR A 93 -27.55 -13.78 -17.29
C THR A 93 -26.66 -15.02 -17.52
N PRO A 94 -27.15 -16.24 -17.29
CA PRO A 94 -26.44 -17.45 -17.72
C PRO A 94 -26.13 -17.48 -19.22
N ALA A 95 -27.03 -16.96 -20.06
CA ALA A 95 -26.82 -16.85 -21.50
C ALA A 95 -25.69 -15.87 -21.84
N PHE A 96 -25.61 -14.75 -21.11
CA PHE A 96 -24.49 -13.80 -21.22
C PHE A 96 -23.16 -14.49 -20.90
N LEU A 97 -23.06 -15.18 -19.75
CA LEU A 97 -21.82 -15.87 -19.35
C LEU A 97 -21.40 -16.96 -20.35
N ASN A 98 -22.34 -17.79 -20.80
CA ASN A 98 -22.07 -18.82 -21.82
C ASN A 98 -21.52 -18.20 -23.11
N LYS A 99 -22.06 -17.05 -23.52
CA LYS A 99 -21.60 -16.34 -24.71
C LYS A 99 -20.20 -15.74 -24.51
N VAL A 100 -19.92 -15.17 -23.34
CA VAL A 100 -18.56 -14.71 -22.97
C VAL A 100 -17.56 -15.85 -22.99
N GLU A 101 -17.91 -17.02 -22.44
CA GLU A 101 -17.03 -18.20 -22.46
C GLU A 101 -16.70 -18.65 -23.89
N GLY A 102 -17.72 -18.76 -24.75
CA GLY A 102 -17.51 -19.10 -26.16
C GLY A 102 -16.69 -18.04 -26.91
N MET A 103 -16.98 -16.76 -26.68
CA MET A 103 -16.25 -15.64 -27.25
C MET A 103 -14.78 -15.67 -26.83
N ALA A 104 -14.50 -15.91 -25.54
CA ALA A 104 -13.14 -16.00 -25.02
C ALA A 104 -12.32 -17.10 -25.70
N GLN A 105 -12.93 -18.28 -25.90
CA GLN A 105 -12.30 -19.40 -26.60
C GLN A 105 -11.94 -19.02 -28.05
N ARG A 106 -12.85 -18.38 -28.79
CA ARG A 106 -12.62 -17.99 -30.19
C ARG A 106 -11.57 -16.88 -30.34
N LEU A 107 -11.53 -15.95 -29.39
CA LEU A 107 -10.59 -14.83 -29.39
C LEU A 107 -9.21 -15.19 -28.83
N GLY A 108 -9.05 -16.39 -28.24
CA GLY A 108 -7.80 -16.80 -27.59
C GLY A 108 -7.50 -16.01 -26.32
N THR A 109 -8.54 -15.69 -25.54
CA THR A 109 -8.46 -14.96 -24.28
C THR A 109 -9.17 -15.71 -23.16
N ARG A 110 -9.31 -15.08 -21.99
CA ARG A 110 -10.00 -15.63 -20.82
C ARG A 110 -11.33 -14.92 -20.58
N PRO A 111 -12.39 -15.65 -20.18
CA PRO A 111 -13.67 -15.04 -19.81
C PRO A 111 -13.50 -13.97 -18.72
N GLU A 112 -12.63 -14.20 -17.74
CA GLU A 112 -12.39 -13.26 -16.64
C GLU A 112 -11.81 -11.93 -17.10
N TYR A 113 -10.98 -11.91 -18.16
CA TYR A 113 -10.42 -10.66 -18.69
C TYR A 113 -11.48 -9.82 -19.38
N LEU A 114 -12.31 -10.46 -20.19
CA LEU A 114 -13.44 -9.81 -20.86
C LEU A 114 -14.43 -9.26 -19.83
N LEU A 115 -14.76 -10.04 -18.80
CA LEU A 115 -15.65 -9.63 -17.72
C LEU A 115 -15.05 -8.53 -16.85
N ALA A 116 -13.75 -8.56 -16.58
CA ALA A 116 -13.07 -7.51 -15.81
C ALA A 116 -13.05 -6.17 -16.56
N VAL A 117 -12.77 -6.21 -17.87
CA VAL A 117 -12.86 -5.02 -18.73
C VAL A 117 -14.29 -4.51 -18.77
N MET A 118 -15.28 -5.37 -19.03
CA MET A 118 -16.69 -4.94 -19.05
C MET A 118 -17.17 -4.39 -17.70
N SER A 119 -16.77 -5.01 -16.60
CA SER A 119 -17.03 -4.49 -15.26
C SER A 119 -16.40 -3.12 -15.08
N PHE A 120 -15.14 -2.95 -15.49
CA PHE A 120 -14.44 -1.67 -15.37
C PHE A 120 -15.11 -0.56 -16.19
N GLU A 121 -15.37 -0.82 -17.47
CA GLU A 121 -15.95 0.13 -18.44
C GLU A 121 -17.39 0.55 -18.09
N THR A 122 -18.12 -0.31 -17.37
CA THR A 122 -19.53 -0.07 -17.00
C THR A 122 -19.72 0.29 -15.52
N GLY A 123 -18.63 0.45 -14.77
CA GLY A 123 -18.68 0.62 -13.31
C GLY A 123 -19.33 -0.55 -12.55
N GLY A 124 -19.28 -1.75 -13.13
CA GLY A 124 -19.86 -2.98 -12.58
C GLY A 124 -21.33 -3.19 -12.96
N SER A 125 -21.96 -2.27 -13.69
CA SER A 125 -23.38 -2.41 -14.06
C SER A 125 -23.62 -3.43 -15.17
N PHE A 126 -22.62 -3.71 -16.01
CA PHE A 126 -22.76 -4.47 -17.26
C PHE A 126 -23.91 -3.96 -18.14
N SER A 127 -24.27 -2.69 -17.98
CA SER A 127 -25.38 -2.10 -18.72
C SER A 127 -24.97 -1.81 -20.16
N PRO A 128 -25.74 -2.27 -21.16
CA PRO A 128 -25.49 -1.95 -22.57
C PRO A 128 -25.79 -0.48 -22.89
N SER A 129 -26.53 0.22 -22.04
CA SER A 129 -26.98 1.59 -22.25
C SER A 129 -26.14 2.65 -21.53
N ILE A 130 -25.15 2.25 -20.72
CA ILE A 130 -24.32 3.21 -19.97
C ILE A 130 -23.49 4.07 -20.92
N GLN A 131 -23.42 5.38 -20.63
CA GLN A 131 -22.68 6.34 -21.44
C GLN A 131 -21.75 7.21 -20.60
N ASN A 132 -20.59 7.55 -21.15
CA ASN A 132 -19.71 8.57 -20.59
C ASN A 132 -19.98 9.96 -21.18
N GLY A 133 -19.27 10.98 -20.71
CA GLY A 133 -19.47 12.39 -21.09
C GLY A 133 -19.24 12.72 -22.57
N ILE A 134 -18.61 11.81 -23.33
CA ILE A 134 -18.35 11.96 -24.77
C ILE A 134 -19.28 11.08 -25.63
N GLY A 135 -20.22 10.36 -25.00
CA GLY A 135 -21.20 9.51 -25.68
C GLY A 135 -20.70 8.11 -26.08
N ALA A 136 -19.53 7.69 -25.57
CA ALA A 136 -19.12 6.29 -25.65
C ALA A 136 -20.12 5.41 -24.90
N THR A 137 -20.43 4.22 -25.42
CA THR A 137 -21.63 3.49 -25.01
C THR A 137 -21.37 2.01 -24.71
N GLY A 138 -22.00 1.49 -23.66
CA GLY A 138 -22.18 0.06 -23.44
C GLY A 138 -21.00 -0.66 -22.82
N LEU A 139 -20.97 -1.99 -22.99
CA LEU A 139 -20.14 -2.95 -22.28
C LEU A 139 -18.63 -2.68 -22.36
N ILE A 140 -18.15 -2.09 -23.46
CA ILE A 140 -16.74 -1.70 -23.62
C ILE A 140 -16.57 -0.21 -23.99
N GLN A 141 -17.58 0.62 -23.73
CA GLN A 141 -17.61 2.04 -24.10
C GLN A 141 -17.29 2.28 -25.59
N PHE A 142 -18.11 1.71 -26.48
CA PHE A 142 -17.99 1.91 -27.93
C PHE A 142 -18.09 3.40 -28.29
N LEU A 143 -17.05 3.94 -28.92
CA LEU A 143 -17.08 5.25 -29.57
C LEU A 143 -18.02 5.22 -30.78
N ARG A 144 -18.56 6.38 -31.16
CA ARG A 144 -19.42 6.52 -32.36
C ARG A 144 -18.77 5.93 -33.61
N SER A 145 -17.54 6.33 -33.90
CA SER A 145 -16.78 5.85 -35.07
C SER A 145 -16.52 4.35 -35.03
N THR A 146 -16.30 3.77 -33.83
CA THR A 146 -16.15 2.33 -33.66
C THR A 146 -17.46 1.60 -33.92
N ALA A 147 -18.58 2.10 -33.39
CA ALA A 147 -19.90 1.53 -33.64
C ALA A 147 -20.23 1.54 -35.14
N GLU A 148 -20.00 2.66 -35.82
CA GLU A 148 -20.19 2.80 -37.27
C GLU A 148 -19.31 1.82 -38.07
N GLY A 149 -18.04 1.67 -37.68
CA GLY A 149 -17.13 0.70 -38.30
C GLY A 149 -17.52 -0.76 -38.10
N LEU A 150 -18.34 -1.05 -37.08
CA LEU A 150 -18.93 -2.37 -36.83
C LEU A 150 -20.32 -2.53 -37.46
N GLY A 151 -20.79 -1.54 -38.24
CA GLY A 151 -22.07 -1.60 -38.93
C GLY A 151 -23.29 -1.36 -38.03
N THR A 152 -23.12 -0.61 -36.94
CA THR A 152 -24.20 -0.24 -36.00
C THR A 152 -24.04 1.22 -35.57
N THR A 153 -24.93 1.72 -34.73
CA THR A 153 -24.80 3.03 -34.07
C THR A 153 -24.73 2.87 -32.55
N THR A 154 -24.20 3.88 -31.85
CA THR A 154 -24.28 3.93 -30.38
C THR A 154 -25.73 3.97 -29.88
N SER A 155 -26.66 4.49 -30.67
CA SER A 155 -28.08 4.48 -30.33
C SER A 155 -28.67 3.07 -30.36
N GLU A 156 -28.38 2.29 -31.40
CA GLU A 156 -28.80 0.89 -31.49
C GLU A 156 -28.15 0.04 -30.39
N LEU A 157 -26.85 0.24 -30.15
CA LEU A 157 -26.12 -0.46 -29.09
C LEU A 157 -26.77 -0.27 -27.71
N ARG A 158 -27.27 0.94 -27.39
CA ARG A 158 -27.99 1.20 -26.12
C ARG A 158 -29.29 0.43 -25.97
N ASN A 159 -29.96 0.15 -27.08
CA ASN A 159 -31.26 -0.53 -27.11
C ASN A 159 -31.13 -2.06 -27.14
N MET A 160 -29.90 -2.59 -27.22
CA MET A 160 -29.64 -4.01 -27.14
C MET A 160 -29.64 -4.49 -25.70
N SER A 161 -29.96 -5.77 -25.48
CA SER A 161 -29.56 -6.45 -24.25
C SER A 161 -28.04 -6.60 -24.17
N ALA A 162 -27.49 -6.76 -22.96
CA ALA A 162 -26.07 -7.04 -22.78
C ALA A 162 -25.61 -8.28 -23.59
N THR A 163 -26.46 -9.31 -23.67
CA THR A 163 -26.14 -10.55 -24.43
C THR A 163 -26.10 -10.30 -25.94
N GLN A 164 -26.96 -9.44 -26.49
CA GLN A 164 -26.90 -9.04 -27.91
C GLN A 164 -25.66 -8.18 -28.18
N GLN A 165 -25.36 -7.24 -27.29
CA GLN A 165 -24.21 -6.36 -27.46
C GLN A 165 -22.87 -7.11 -27.49
N LEU A 166 -22.79 -8.30 -26.88
CA LEU A 166 -21.61 -9.18 -26.99
C LEU A 166 -21.25 -9.59 -28.43
N ASP A 167 -22.20 -9.60 -29.38
CA ASP A 167 -21.85 -9.86 -30.79
C ASP A 167 -20.93 -8.77 -31.34
N PHE A 168 -21.18 -7.51 -30.96
CA PHE A 168 -20.36 -6.37 -31.36
C PHE A 168 -19.05 -6.31 -30.56
N VAL A 169 -19.06 -6.75 -29.30
CA VAL A 169 -17.82 -6.92 -28.52
C VAL A 169 -16.92 -7.96 -29.18
N GLU A 170 -17.47 -9.09 -29.60
CA GLU A 170 -16.72 -10.13 -30.31
C GLU A 170 -16.19 -9.61 -31.64
N GLN A 171 -17.02 -8.95 -32.46
CA GLN A 171 -16.59 -8.37 -33.73
C GLN A 171 -15.47 -7.35 -33.54
N TYR A 172 -15.57 -6.51 -32.51
CA TYR A 172 -14.52 -5.55 -32.16
C TYR A 172 -13.18 -6.25 -31.91
N PHE A 173 -13.16 -7.26 -31.05
CA PHE A 173 -11.93 -7.99 -30.71
C PHE A 173 -11.47 -8.97 -31.80
N ALA A 174 -12.34 -9.39 -32.71
CA ALA A 174 -12.01 -10.27 -33.83
C ALA A 174 -11.29 -9.55 -34.99
N GLN A 175 -11.20 -8.22 -34.94
CA GLN A 175 -10.53 -7.44 -35.97
C GLN A 175 -9.05 -7.85 -36.15
N PRO A 176 -8.51 -7.83 -37.39
CA PRO A 176 -7.19 -8.36 -37.69
C PRO A 176 -6.05 -7.85 -36.80
N GLN A 177 -6.09 -6.59 -36.38
CA GLN A 177 -5.05 -5.97 -35.57
C GLN A 177 -4.90 -6.58 -34.17
N TYR A 178 -5.92 -7.28 -33.66
CA TYR A 178 -5.95 -7.88 -32.33
C TYR A 178 -5.69 -9.39 -32.33
N ARG A 179 -5.70 -10.04 -33.50
CA ARG A 179 -5.51 -11.50 -33.60
C ARG A 179 -4.20 -11.94 -32.95
N GLY A 180 -4.29 -12.89 -32.02
CA GLY A 180 -3.15 -13.41 -31.25
C GLY A 180 -2.63 -12.50 -30.13
N LYS A 181 -3.22 -11.31 -29.96
CA LYS A 181 -2.75 -10.31 -28.98
C LYS A 181 -3.59 -10.22 -27.69
N LEU A 182 -4.69 -10.97 -27.61
CA LEU A 182 -5.66 -10.87 -26.51
C LEU A 182 -5.43 -11.89 -25.38
N GLY A 183 -4.32 -12.62 -25.42
CA GLY A 183 -4.00 -13.66 -24.43
C GLY A 183 -3.65 -13.16 -23.03
N THR A 184 -3.51 -11.84 -22.84
CA THR A 184 -3.24 -11.20 -21.54
C THR A 184 -4.28 -10.13 -21.25
N LEU A 185 -4.50 -9.79 -19.98
CA LEU A 185 -5.42 -8.72 -19.61
C LEU A 185 -4.97 -7.37 -20.18
N GLU A 186 -3.66 -7.12 -20.20
CA GLU A 186 -3.07 -5.94 -20.81
C GLU A 186 -3.45 -5.83 -22.29
N GLY A 187 -3.39 -6.95 -23.02
CA GLY A 187 -3.75 -7.02 -24.44
C GLY A 187 -5.23 -6.68 -24.68
N VAL A 188 -6.12 -7.21 -23.84
CA VAL A 188 -7.57 -6.94 -23.92
C VAL A 188 -7.88 -5.48 -23.57
N TYR A 189 -7.38 -4.98 -22.44
CA TYR A 189 -7.72 -3.65 -21.96
C TYR A 189 -7.08 -2.54 -22.80
N SER A 190 -5.82 -2.68 -23.20
CA SER A 190 -5.16 -1.66 -24.04
C SER A 190 -5.77 -1.54 -25.44
N ALA A 191 -6.39 -2.62 -25.96
CA ALA A 191 -7.20 -2.54 -27.17
C ALA A 191 -8.37 -1.58 -26.98
N VAL A 192 -9.13 -1.72 -25.90
CA VAL A 192 -10.26 -0.81 -25.58
C VAL A 192 -9.78 0.61 -25.30
N LEU A 193 -8.76 0.74 -24.45
CA LEU A 193 -8.24 2.02 -23.96
C LEU A 193 -7.56 2.88 -25.05
N SER A 194 -6.87 2.24 -26.00
CA SER A 194 -5.98 2.94 -26.95
C SER A 194 -6.10 2.48 -28.40
N GLY A 195 -7.02 1.57 -28.71
CA GLY A 195 -7.15 0.94 -30.03
C GLY A 195 -5.99 0.02 -30.39
N THR A 196 -5.06 -0.26 -29.47
CA THR A 196 -3.87 -1.07 -29.72
C THR A 196 -3.67 -2.10 -28.62
N ALA A 197 -3.77 -3.39 -28.96
CA ALA A 197 -3.50 -4.47 -28.02
C ALA A 197 -2.00 -4.60 -27.73
N ARG A 198 -1.62 -4.36 -26.47
CA ARG A 198 -0.26 -4.47 -25.92
C ARG A 198 -0.18 -5.59 -24.89
N GLN A 199 0.52 -6.65 -25.22
CA GLN A 199 0.65 -7.82 -24.34
C GLN A 199 1.75 -7.65 -23.29
N ASN A 200 2.78 -6.86 -23.59
CA ASN A 200 3.89 -6.68 -22.70
C ASN A 200 3.52 -5.65 -21.62
N PRO A 201 3.54 -6.04 -20.33
CA PRO A 201 3.16 -5.15 -19.23
C PRO A 201 3.99 -3.86 -19.16
N ASN A 202 5.22 -3.86 -19.69
CA ASN A 202 6.12 -2.71 -19.67
C ASN A 202 5.96 -1.78 -20.88
N ASP A 203 5.09 -2.11 -21.83
CA ASP A 203 4.88 -1.25 -22.98
C ASP A 203 4.27 0.08 -22.52
N THR A 204 4.86 1.18 -22.97
CA THR A 204 4.35 2.52 -22.67
C THR A 204 3.08 2.79 -23.48
N LEU A 205 2.00 3.14 -22.79
CA LEU A 205 0.75 3.64 -23.37
C LEU A 205 0.82 5.16 -23.53
N PHE A 206 1.16 5.86 -22.45
CA PHE A 206 1.20 7.33 -22.42
C PHE A 206 2.52 7.83 -21.83
N ARG A 207 2.96 9.00 -22.28
CA ARG A 207 4.21 9.65 -21.85
C ARG A 207 3.92 11.01 -21.26
N GLN A 208 4.69 11.39 -20.25
CA GLN A 208 4.64 12.71 -19.66
C GLN A 208 4.74 13.81 -20.75
N GLY A 209 3.89 14.82 -20.62
CA GLY A 209 3.76 15.92 -21.60
C GLY A 209 2.78 15.63 -22.74
N THR A 210 2.10 14.47 -22.74
CA THR A 210 0.94 14.23 -23.60
C THR A 210 -0.35 14.50 -22.82
N ARG A 211 -1.39 15.01 -23.50
CA ARG A 211 -2.71 15.22 -22.90
C ARG A 211 -3.27 13.93 -22.28
N ALA A 212 -3.10 12.81 -22.98
CA ALA A 212 -3.51 11.50 -22.48
C ALA A 212 -2.78 11.13 -21.17
N TYR A 213 -1.50 11.44 -21.01
CA TYR A 213 -0.82 11.21 -19.73
C TYR A 213 -1.37 12.09 -18.61
N GLU A 214 -1.60 13.39 -18.86
CA GLU A 214 -2.07 14.35 -17.85
C GLU A 214 -3.47 14.02 -17.32
N GLN A 215 -4.33 13.44 -18.16
CA GLN A 215 -5.68 13.03 -17.80
C GLN A 215 -5.74 11.68 -17.05
N ASN A 216 -4.64 10.92 -17.02
CA ASN A 216 -4.57 9.61 -16.37
C ASN A 216 -3.61 9.66 -15.17
N PRO A 217 -4.12 9.74 -13.93
CA PRO A 217 -3.27 9.74 -12.74
C PRO A 217 -2.77 8.31 -12.39
N LEU A 218 -2.26 7.56 -13.38
CA LEU A 218 -1.91 6.14 -13.27
C LEU A 218 -0.39 5.89 -13.18
N ASP A 219 0.44 6.92 -13.34
CA ASP A 219 1.90 6.82 -13.11
C ASP A 219 2.21 6.84 -11.60
N TRP A 220 2.03 5.69 -10.96
CA TRP A 220 2.23 5.55 -9.52
C TRP A 220 3.70 5.61 -9.12
N ASN A 221 4.60 5.25 -10.05
CA ASN A 221 6.04 5.13 -9.81
C ASN A 221 6.80 6.44 -10.15
N ARG A 222 6.14 7.36 -10.86
CA ARG A 222 6.61 8.69 -11.27
C ARG A 222 7.81 8.65 -12.22
N ASP A 223 7.87 7.67 -13.12
CA ASP A 223 8.91 7.55 -14.14
C ASP A 223 8.58 8.31 -15.44
N GLY A 224 7.43 8.99 -15.48
CA GLY A 224 6.98 9.78 -16.62
C GLY A 224 6.37 8.91 -17.74
N ARG A 225 6.02 7.66 -17.45
CA ARG A 225 5.36 6.73 -18.37
C ARG A 225 4.18 6.07 -17.67
N ILE A 226 3.07 5.94 -18.38
CA ILE A 226 1.99 5.04 -17.98
C ILE A 226 2.13 3.79 -18.83
N THR A 227 2.49 2.69 -18.18
CA THR A 227 2.66 1.38 -18.80
C THR A 227 1.34 0.62 -18.93
N ALA A 228 1.33 -0.41 -19.75
CA ALA A 228 0.19 -1.31 -19.88
C ALA A 228 -0.20 -1.94 -18.53
N ALA A 229 0.78 -2.31 -17.69
CA ALA A 229 0.53 -2.85 -16.34
C ALA A 229 -0.11 -1.82 -15.40
N GLU A 230 0.36 -0.58 -15.41
CA GLU A 230 -0.20 0.47 -14.55
C GLU A 230 -1.64 0.81 -14.92
N ALA A 231 -1.92 0.90 -16.22
CA ALA A 231 -3.27 1.12 -16.71
C ALA A 231 -4.22 -0.05 -16.40
N THR A 232 -3.70 -1.28 -16.47
CA THR A 232 -4.49 -2.50 -16.29
C THR A 232 -4.71 -2.87 -14.83
N THR A 233 -3.85 -2.42 -13.91
CA THR A 233 -3.94 -2.75 -12.47
C THR A 233 -5.33 -2.53 -11.84
N PRO A 234 -6.02 -1.39 -12.01
CA PRO A 234 -7.37 -1.21 -11.47
C PRO A 234 -8.42 -2.11 -12.16
N VAL A 235 -8.21 -2.48 -13.42
CA VAL A 235 -9.05 -3.46 -14.14
C VAL A 235 -8.85 -4.85 -13.57
N ALA A 236 -7.60 -5.24 -13.32
CA ALA A 236 -7.26 -6.51 -12.71
C ALA A 236 -7.89 -6.67 -11.32
N ALA A 237 -7.97 -5.57 -10.56
CA ALA A 237 -8.60 -5.54 -9.24
C ALA A 237 -10.09 -5.92 -9.30
N ARG A 238 -10.80 -5.64 -10.41
CA ARG A 238 -12.20 -6.04 -10.59
C ARG A 238 -12.37 -7.55 -10.51
N MET A 239 -11.38 -8.36 -10.88
CA MET A 239 -11.44 -9.83 -10.74
C MET A 239 -11.43 -10.31 -9.28
N TYR A 240 -11.13 -9.42 -8.34
CA TYR A 240 -10.95 -9.72 -6.91
C TYR A 240 -11.77 -8.81 -6.01
N GLY A 241 -12.93 -8.33 -6.49
CA GLY A 241 -13.87 -7.49 -5.75
C GLY A 241 -13.55 -6.00 -5.79
N GLY A 242 -12.64 -5.57 -6.67
CA GLY A 242 -12.27 -4.18 -6.87
C GLY A 242 -11.07 -3.72 -6.07
N VAL A 243 -10.67 -2.47 -6.31
CA VAL A 243 -9.49 -1.85 -5.67
C VAL A 243 -9.62 -1.83 -4.15
N ARG A 244 -10.81 -1.50 -3.62
CA ARG A 244 -11.08 -1.48 -2.17
C ARG A 244 -10.89 -2.87 -1.54
N ALA A 245 -11.34 -3.93 -2.21
CA ALA A 245 -11.17 -5.30 -1.71
C ALA A 245 -9.69 -5.72 -1.69
N VAL A 246 -8.93 -5.36 -2.73
CA VAL A 246 -7.47 -5.58 -2.77
C VAL A 246 -6.77 -4.81 -1.64
N GLN A 247 -7.10 -3.54 -1.44
CA GLN A 247 -6.56 -2.72 -0.36
C GLN A 247 -6.91 -3.29 1.03
N GLN A 248 -8.16 -3.68 1.24
CA GLN A 248 -8.59 -4.31 2.50
C GLN A 248 -7.83 -5.61 2.74
N LYS A 249 -7.62 -6.43 1.69
CA LYS A 249 -6.85 -7.65 1.82
C LYS A 249 -5.39 -7.40 2.22
N LEU A 250 -4.78 -6.34 1.69
CA LEU A 250 -3.44 -5.90 2.10
C LEU A 250 -3.41 -5.42 3.56
N VAL A 251 -4.45 -4.74 4.03
CA VAL A 251 -4.63 -4.37 5.45
C VAL A 251 -4.71 -5.63 6.32
N ASP A 252 -5.60 -6.55 5.98
CA ASP A 252 -5.86 -7.78 6.76
C ASP A 252 -4.61 -8.68 6.86
N LEU A 253 -3.79 -8.71 5.80
CA LEU A 253 -2.54 -9.47 5.75
C LEU A 253 -1.36 -8.73 6.42
N GLY A 254 -1.56 -7.51 6.94
CA GLY A 254 -0.56 -6.75 7.67
C GLY A 254 0.49 -6.05 6.79
N PHE A 255 0.23 -5.88 5.49
CA PHE A 255 1.09 -5.11 4.58
C PHE A 255 0.88 -3.60 4.68
N VAL A 256 -0.12 -3.17 5.47
CA VAL A 256 -0.40 -1.76 5.76
C VAL A 256 -0.13 -1.50 7.25
N PRO A 257 0.80 -0.58 7.58
CA PRO A 257 1.06 -0.18 8.96
C PRO A 257 -0.21 0.31 9.67
N GLN A 258 -0.38 -0.06 10.94
CA GLN A 258 -1.61 0.19 11.70
C GLN A 258 -2.07 1.66 11.71
N ASN A 259 -1.11 2.60 11.78
CA ASN A 259 -1.36 4.04 11.72
C ASN A 259 -1.77 4.57 10.33
N ARG A 260 -1.78 3.71 9.32
CA ARG A 260 -2.21 4.02 7.95
C ARG A 260 -3.39 3.18 7.49
N GLN A 261 -3.94 2.29 8.33
CA GLN A 261 -5.06 1.42 7.96
C GLN A 261 -6.37 2.19 7.84
N GLU A 262 -6.57 3.20 8.71
CA GLU A 262 -7.72 4.09 8.61
C GLU A 262 -7.64 4.86 7.29
N ARG A 263 -8.65 4.65 6.42
CA ARG A 263 -8.75 5.22 5.07
C ARG A 263 -7.79 4.63 4.02
N PHE A 264 -7.09 3.53 4.30
CA PHE A 264 -6.26 2.87 3.27
C PHE A 264 -7.09 2.26 2.15
N ALA A 265 -8.18 1.58 2.52
CA ALA A 265 -9.11 0.96 1.58
C ALA A 265 -10.11 2.00 1.05
N ASP A 266 -9.60 3.04 0.41
CA ASP A 266 -10.39 4.15 -0.14
C ASP A 266 -10.99 3.84 -1.53
N GLY A 267 -10.60 2.72 -2.14
CA GLY A 267 -11.01 2.33 -3.48
C GLY A 267 -10.21 3.00 -4.60
N ARG A 268 -9.15 3.74 -4.27
CA ARG A 268 -8.31 4.45 -5.25
C ARG A 268 -6.94 3.78 -5.33
N TRP A 269 -6.55 3.37 -6.53
CA TRP A 269 -5.18 2.89 -6.72
C TRP A 269 -4.23 4.07 -6.67
N GLY A 270 -3.07 3.91 -6.04
CA GLY A 270 -2.14 5.00 -5.77
C GLY A 270 -0.81 4.47 -5.27
N GLY A 271 0.19 5.35 -5.13
CA GLY A 271 1.54 4.96 -4.70
C GLY A 271 1.58 4.20 -3.37
N ASN A 272 0.67 4.49 -2.43
CA ASN A 272 0.56 3.75 -1.16
C ASN A 272 0.09 2.29 -1.38
N THR A 273 -0.95 2.09 -2.20
CA THR A 273 -1.47 0.78 -2.59
C THR A 273 -0.41 -0.01 -3.35
N ALA A 274 0.26 0.61 -4.32
CA ALA A 274 1.32 0.00 -5.10
C ALA A 274 2.51 -0.45 -4.22
N ASN A 275 2.93 0.37 -3.26
CA ASN A 275 3.99 0.01 -2.32
C ASN A 275 3.60 -1.18 -1.42
N ALA A 276 2.38 -1.18 -0.87
CA ALA A 276 1.90 -2.29 -0.04
C ALA A 276 1.78 -3.59 -0.84
N LEU A 277 1.31 -3.51 -2.09
CA LEU A 277 1.25 -4.67 -2.99
C LEU A 277 2.65 -5.16 -3.36
N ALA A 278 3.62 -4.27 -3.60
CA ALA A 278 5.00 -4.64 -3.87
C ALA A 278 5.65 -5.35 -2.67
N ASP A 279 5.31 -4.95 -1.44
CA ASP A 279 5.74 -5.63 -0.22
C ASP A 279 5.10 -7.01 -0.10
N PHE A 280 3.81 -7.13 -0.43
CA PHE A 280 3.12 -8.43 -0.53
C PHE A 280 3.78 -9.34 -1.57
N GLN A 281 3.99 -8.86 -2.80
CA GLN A 281 4.66 -9.60 -3.86
C GLN A 281 6.03 -10.11 -3.41
N ARG A 282 6.81 -9.25 -2.76
CA ARG A 282 8.11 -9.63 -2.19
C ARG A 282 7.99 -10.73 -1.13
N SER A 283 6.97 -10.68 -0.28
CA SER A 283 6.72 -11.72 0.73
C SER A 283 6.34 -13.08 0.14
N ARG A 284 5.81 -13.09 -1.09
CA ARG A 284 5.37 -14.30 -1.81
C ARG A 284 6.36 -14.77 -2.87
N GLY A 285 7.53 -14.12 -2.99
CA GLY A 285 8.53 -14.45 -4.00
C GLY A 285 8.12 -14.05 -5.43
N LEU A 286 7.16 -13.14 -5.57
CA LEU A 286 6.76 -12.55 -6.85
C LEU A 286 7.61 -11.30 -7.16
N THR A 287 7.65 -10.89 -8.41
CA THR A 287 8.28 -9.62 -8.82
C THR A 287 7.56 -8.46 -8.15
N PRO A 288 8.23 -7.60 -7.37
CA PRO A 288 7.59 -6.52 -6.61
C PRO A 288 7.33 -5.29 -7.49
N THR A 289 6.46 -5.46 -8.48
CA THR A 289 6.10 -4.42 -9.47
C THR A 289 5.21 -3.33 -8.87
N GLY A 290 4.46 -3.64 -7.80
CA GLY A 290 3.41 -2.77 -7.27
C GLY A 290 2.16 -2.69 -8.14
N ASN A 291 2.15 -3.43 -9.26
CA ASN A 291 1.02 -3.59 -10.16
C ASN A 291 0.32 -4.92 -9.86
N LEU A 292 -1.00 -4.97 -10.03
CA LEU A 292 -1.77 -6.18 -9.80
C LEU A 292 -1.85 -7.01 -11.07
N ASP A 293 -0.94 -7.97 -11.21
CA ASP A 293 -1.02 -9.00 -12.24
C ASP A 293 -1.79 -10.24 -11.75
N ASP A 294 -2.02 -11.18 -12.66
CA ASP A 294 -2.75 -12.42 -12.39
C ASP A 294 -2.12 -13.28 -11.30
N ALA A 295 -0.79 -13.41 -11.29
CA ALA A 295 -0.08 -14.20 -10.30
C ALA A 295 -0.22 -13.56 -8.91
N THR A 296 -0.15 -12.23 -8.85
CA THR A 296 -0.29 -11.45 -7.63
C THR A 296 -1.70 -11.53 -7.07
N GLY A 297 -2.73 -11.35 -7.91
CA GLY A 297 -4.12 -11.43 -7.46
C GLY A 297 -4.49 -12.81 -6.95
N ARG A 298 -4.10 -13.89 -7.66
CA ARG A 298 -4.29 -15.27 -7.19
C ARG A 298 -3.60 -15.53 -5.85
N ALA A 299 -2.36 -15.08 -5.70
CA ALA A 299 -1.62 -15.20 -4.44
C ALA A 299 -2.28 -14.40 -3.30
N LEU A 300 -2.77 -13.20 -3.58
CA LEU A 300 -3.34 -12.30 -2.57
C LEU A 300 -4.65 -12.83 -1.99
N PHE A 301 -5.45 -13.50 -2.82
CA PHE A 301 -6.74 -14.09 -2.44
C PHE A 301 -6.68 -15.59 -2.17
N ASN A 302 -5.48 -16.17 -2.07
CA ASN A 302 -5.24 -17.61 -1.83
C ASN A 302 -6.04 -18.50 -2.81
N LEU A 303 -6.21 -18.06 -4.05
CA LEU A 303 -6.85 -18.87 -5.07
C LEU A 303 -5.82 -19.90 -5.52
N ALA A 304 -6.13 -21.19 -5.31
CA ALA A 304 -5.26 -22.28 -5.75
C ALA A 304 -4.90 -22.10 -7.23
N ASN A 305 -3.64 -22.34 -7.59
CA ASN A 305 -3.22 -22.38 -8.98
C ASN A 305 -3.93 -23.53 -9.68
N THR A 306 -5.11 -23.28 -10.25
CA THR A 306 -5.71 -24.21 -11.19
C THR A 306 -4.86 -24.19 -12.48
N PRO A 307 -4.33 -25.34 -12.91
CA PRO A 307 -3.60 -25.44 -14.17
C PRO A 307 -4.63 -25.37 -15.29
N ASN A 308 -4.80 -24.18 -15.86
CA ASN A 308 -5.39 -24.00 -17.19
C ASN A 308 -4.89 -22.67 -17.76
N GLN A 309 -3.60 -22.67 -18.08
CA GLN A 309 -3.05 -21.77 -19.08
C GLN A 309 -3.23 -22.48 -20.44
N PRO A 310 -3.93 -21.90 -21.42
CA PRO A 310 -3.92 -22.42 -22.78
C PRO A 310 -2.49 -22.41 -23.34
N PRO A 311 -2.12 -23.38 -24.18
CA PRO A 311 -0.73 -23.67 -24.53
C PRO A 311 -0.14 -22.58 -25.44
N THR A 312 0.94 -21.93 -25.00
CA THR A 312 1.79 -21.18 -25.92
C THR A 312 2.66 -22.17 -26.70
N THR A 313 2.28 -22.43 -27.94
CA THR A 313 3.13 -23.02 -28.97
C THR A 313 4.15 -21.99 -29.48
N GLN A 314 5.44 -22.21 -29.22
CA GLN A 314 6.44 -22.32 -30.29
C GLN A 314 7.76 -23.01 -29.80
N PRO A 315 8.43 -23.81 -30.66
CA PRO A 315 9.49 -24.78 -30.31
C PRO A 315 10.94 -24.23 -30.43
N PRO A 316 11.99 -25.05 -30.14
CA PRO A 316 13.26 -24.63 -29.54
C PRO A 316 14.49 -24.65 -30.47
N THR A 317 15.52 -23.88 -30.11
CA THR A 317 16.95 -24.14 -30.42
C THR A 317 17.78 -23.30 -29.42
N THR A 318 18.75 -23.76 -28.63
CA THR A 318 19.54 -24.99 -28.51
C THR A 318 20.08 -25.08 -27.06
N ARG A 319 20.19 -26.29 -26.51
CA ARG A 319 20.91 -26.65 -25.24
C ARG A 319 22.11 -27.55 -25.66
N PRO A 320 23.13 -27.93 -24.83
CA PRO A 320 23.37 -27.72 -23.38
C PRO A 320 24.91 -27.53 -23.05
N PRO A 321 25.52 -27.79 -21.86
CA PRO A 321 25.21 -28.78 -20.79
C PRO A 321 24.72 -28.13 -19.47
N THR A 322 23.61 -28.57 -18.89
CA THR A 322 23.52 -29.69 -17.93
C THR A 322 24.28 -29.44 -16.61
N THR A 323 23.57 -28.95 -15.60
CA THR A 323 23.63 -29.53 -14.25
C THR A 323 22.21 -29.63 -13.68
N THR A 324 21.96 -30.78 -13.08
CA THR A 324 20.76 -31.36 -12.46
C THR A 324 20.01 -30.41 -11.50
N PRO A 325 18.66 -30.52 -11.39
CA PRO A 325 17.85 -29.65 -10.53
C PRO A 325 17.98 -30.05 -9.06
N THR A 326 18.52 -29.16 -8.24
CA THR A 326 18.45 -29.28 -6.78
C THR A 326 18.15 -27.93 -6.14
N ASN A 327 17.00 -27.89 -5.47
CA ASN A 327 16.59 -27.02 -4.36
C ASN A 327 16.18 -25.54 -4.61
N PRO A 328 15.17 -25.05 -3.85
CA PRO A 328 14.47 -23.79 -4.09
C PRO A 328 15.41 -22.59 -3.98
N SER A 329 15.32 -21.71 -4.97
CA SER A 329 16.19 -20.54 -5.22
C SER A 329 16.47 -19.73 -3.94
N SER A 330 17.67 -19.90 -3.38
CA SER A 330 18.15 -19.13 -2.23
C SER A 330 18.15 -17.62 -2.51
N ALA A 331 17.71 -16.82 -1.54
CA ALA A 331 17.61 -15.36 -1.60
C ALA A 331 18.97 -14.62 -1.76
N ILE A 332 20.09 -15.34 -1.62
CA ILE A 332 21.45 -14.84 -1.77
C ILE A 332 22.03 -15.40 -3.08
N PRO A 333 22.63 -14.54 -3.95
CA PRO A 333 23.17 -15.00 -5.22
C PRO A 333 24.29 -16.02 -5.07
N ARG A 334 24.61 -16.75 -6.14
CA ARG A 334 25.78 -17.63 -6.18
C ARG A 334 27.06 -16.80 -6.11
N ALA A 335 28.11 -17.37 -5.52
CA ALA A 335 29.43 -16.74 -5.53
C ALA A 335 30.02 -16.73 -6.95
N GLY A 336 30.95 -15.80 -7.20
CA GLY A 336 31.63 -15.62 -8.48
C GLY A 336 31.20 -14.39 -9.27
N LEU A 337 30.44 -13.45 -8.68
CA LEU A 337 30.07 -12.21 -9.37
C LEU A 337 31.17 -11.15 -9.26
N GLU A 338 31.50 -10.48 -10.35
CA GLU A 338 32.47 -9.38 -10.41
C GLU A 338 32.09 -8.32 -11.46
N ARG A 339 32.85 -7.21 -11.50
CA ARG A 339 32.60 -6.10 -12.44
C ARG A 339 32.46 -6.64 -13.87
N GLY A 340 31.43 -6.18 -14.56
CA GLY A 340 31.11 -6.58 -15.93
C GLY A 340 30.07 -7.69 -16.03
N ASN A 341 29.84 -8.47 -14.97
CA ASN A 341 28.73 -9.44 -14.95
C ASN A 341 27.37 -8.74 -15.00
N ARG A 342 26.38 -9.43 -15.58
CA ARG A 342 25.01 -8.92 -15.73
C ARG A 342 23.98 -10.02 -15.43
N GLY A 343 22.75 -9.62 -15.15
CA GLY A 343 21.60 -10.51 -14.98
C GLY A 343 21.10 -10.64 -13.54
N ALA A 344 20.19 -11.58 -13.32
CA ALA A 344 19.41 -11.70 -12.09
C ALA A 344 20.28 -11.88 -10.82
N GLU A 345 21.41 -12.59 -10.91
CA GLU A 345 22.31 -12.79 -9.77
C GLU A 345 22.98 -11.47 -9.33
N VAL A 346 23.30 -10.60 -10.29
CA VAL A 346 23.84 -9.26 -10.00
C VAL A 346 22.76 -8.35 -9.42
N GLN A 347 21.53 -8.46 -9.90
CA GLN A 347 20.41 -7.72 -9.31
C GLN A 347 20.15 -8.16 -7.87
N LYS A 348 20.14 -9.47 -7.59
CA LYS A 348 20.06 -10.00 -6.21
C LYS A 348 21.19 -9.50 -5.33
N LEU A 349 22.41 -9.38 -5.87
CA LEU A 349 23.55 -8.81 -5.14
C LEU A 349 23.30 -7.35 -4.78
N GLN A 350 22.88 -6.53 -5.76
CA GLN A 350 22.55 -5.12 -5.55
C GLN A 350 21.43 -4.94 -4.53
N GLU A 351 20.36 -5.73 -4.59
CA GLU A 351 19.25 -5.71 -3.65
C GLU A 351 19.69 -6.04 -2.22
N ASN A 352 20.54 -7.06 -2.05
CA ASN A 352 21.09 -7.38 -0.75
C ASN A 352 22.04 -6.28 -0.24
N LEU A 353 22.86 -5.67 -1.11
CA LEU A 353 23.69 -4.52 -0.74
C LEU A 353 22.84 -3.31 -0.31
N ILE A 354 21.68 -3.07 -0.94
CA ILE A 354 20.74 -2.03 -0.51
C ILE A 354 20.08 -2.37 0.82
N LYS A 355 19.66 -3.63 0.98
CA LYS A 355 19.03 -4.12 2.21
C LYS A 355 19.97 -3.99 3.40
N LEU A 356 21.28 -4.13 3.16
CA LEU A 356 22.34 -4.02 4.16
C LEU A 356 22.93 -2.61 4.28
N GLY A 357 22.46 -1.64 3.49
CA GLY A 357 22.86 -0.22 3.60
C GLY A 357 24.14 0.17 2.86
N HIS A 358 24.70 -0.71 2.02
CA HIS A 358 25.94 -0.46 1.28
C HIS A 358 25.72 0.07 -0.15
N LEU A 359 24.47 0.07 -0.63
CA LEU A 359 24.09 0.65 -1.92
C LEU A 359 22.79 1.45 -1.75
N SER A 360 22.69 2.63 -2.35
CA SER A 360 21.44 3.39 -2.37
C SER A 360 20.54 2.92 -3.53
N ARG A 361 19.21 3.07 -3.41
CA ARG A 361 18.30 2.75 -4.52
C ARG A 361 18.58 3.64 -5.75
N SER A 362 18.94 4.90 -5.54
CA SER A 362 19.35 5.82 -6.61
C SER A 362 20.62 5.35 -7.33
N ASP A 363 21.59 4.76 -6.60
CA ASP A 363 22.81 4.22 -7.22
C ASP A 363 22.58 2.92 -7.97
N GLN A 364 21.54 2.17 -7.63
CA GLN A 364 21.14 0.97 -8.36
C GLN A 364 20.43 1.29 -9.68
N GLN A 365 19.58 2.33 -9.69
CA GLN A 365 18.74 2.69 -10.85
C GLN A 365 19.54 2.98 -12.13
N THR A 366 20.78 3.46 -12.01
CA THR A 366 21.65 3.72 -13.16
C THR A 366 22.34 2.46 -13.73
N GLY A 367 22.04 1.26 -13.20
CA GLY A 367 22.70 0.01 -13.59
C GLY A 367 22.07 -1.26 -13.00
N VAL A 368 20.74 -1.35 -12.98
CA VAL A 368 20.01 -2.51 -12.43
C VAL A 368 20.46 -3.79 -13.14
N GLY A 369 20.82 -4.82 -12.36
CA GLY A 369 21.28 -6.10 -12.91
C GLY A 369 22.62 -6.02 -13.64
N THR A 370 23.36 -4.90 -13.53
CA THR A 370 24.70 -4.74 -14.12
C THR A 370 25.72 -4.46 -13.03
N PHE A 371 26.78 -5.26 -12.97
CA PHE A 371 27.82 -5.13 -11.96
C PHE A 371 28.79 -4.04 -12.42
N GLY A 372 28.38 -2.79 -12.23
CA GLY A 372 29.16 -1.60 -12.59
C GLY A 372 30.06 -1.09 -11.45
N PRO A 373 30.74 0.05 -11.67
CA PRO A 373 31.64 0.65 -10.68
C PRO A 373 30.98 0.93 -9.32
N ARG A 374 29.71 1.34 -9.31
CA ARG A 374 28.96 1.61 -8.07
C ARG A 374 28.66 0.33 -7.28
N THR A 375 28.29 -0.76 -7.97
CA THR A 375 28.07 -2.08 -7.35
C THR A 375 29.37 -2.64 -6.79
N GLU A 376 30.50 -2.46 -7.48
CA GLU A 376 31.81 -2.85 -6.97
C GLU A 376 32.22 -2.04 -5.74
N ALA A 377 32.02 -0.71 -5.77
CA ALA A 377 32.32 0.16 -4.65
C ALA A 377 31.48 -0.21 -3.42
N ALA A 378 30.19 -0.45 -3.61
CA ALA A 378 29.27 -0.93 -2.56
C ALA A 378 29.71 -2.28 -2.00
N LEU A 379 30.12 -3.22 -2.86
CA LEU A 379 30.59 -4.52 -2.42
C LEU A 379 31.91 -4.44 -1.64
N LYS A 380 32.85 -3.60 -2.08
CA LYS A 380 34.09 -3.33 -1.34
C LYS A 380 33.80 -2.71 0.01
N ALA A 381 32.82 -1.80 0.10
CA ALA A 381 32.40 -1.22 1.38
C ALA A 381 31.83 -2.30 2.32
N PHE A 382 30.94 -3.16 1.82
CA PHE A 382 30.44 -4.32 2.57
C PHE A 382 31.56 -5.24 3.05
N GLN A 383 32.54 -5.55 2.19
CA GLN A 383 33.67 -6.40 2.52
C GLN A 383 34.56 -5.79 3.62
N ARG A 384 34.93 -4.51 3.50
CA ARG A 384 35.71 -3.81 4.55
C ARG A 384 34.99 -3.82 5.89
N GLN A 385 33.70 -3.52 5.86
CA GLN A 385 32.88 -3.47 7.07
C GLN A 385 32.82 -4.81 7.81
N ASN A 386 32.86 -5.91 7.06
CA ASN A 386 32.82 -7.26 7.61
C ASN A 386 34.22 -7.87 7.79
N ASN A 387 35.28 -7.06 7.80
CA ASN A 387 36.67 -7.51 7.95
C ASN A 387 37.06 -8.61 6.93
N LEU A 388 36.55 -8.51 5.70
CA LEU A 388 36.92 -9.34 4.56
C LEU A 388 37.89 -8.59 3.64
N SER A 389 38.59 -9.34 2.77
CA SER A 389 39.39 -8.72 1.71
C SER A 389 38.48 -7.90 0.78
N PRO A 390 38.76 -6.60 0.56
CA PRO A 390 37.93 -5.72 -0.27
C PRO A 390 38.23 -5.90 -1.77
N SER A 391 38.14 -7.15 -2.24
CA SER A 391 38.44 -7.56 -3.61
C SER A 391 37.48 -6.96 -4.63
N GLY A 392 36.26 -6.59 -4.22
CA GLY A 392 35.19 -6.20 -5.12
C GLY A 392 34.56 -7.38 -5.88
N LYS A 393 34.92 -8.61 -5.52
CA LYS A 393 34.32 -9.85 -6.06
C LYS A 393 33.38 -10.47 -5.04
N PHE A 394 32.21 -10.91 -5.46
CA PHE A 394 31.25 -11.62 -4.61
C PHE A 394 31.64 -13.10 -4.48
N ASP A 395 32.68 -13.37 -3.70
CA ASP A 395 33.22 -14.71 -3.46
C ASP A 395 32.46 -15.48 -2.35
N ASN A 396 32.89 -16.71 -2.06
CA ASN A 396 32.26 -17.57 -1.05
C ASN A 396 32.29 -16.96 0.35
N ALA A 397 33.35 -16.25 0.72
CA ALA A 397 33.46 -15.60 2.01
C ALA A 397 32.48 -14.42 2.13
N THR A 398 32.37 -13.62 1.07
CA THR A 398 31.45 -12.48 0.97
C THR A 398 29.99 -12.95 0.97
N ARG A 399 29.69 -14.02 0.22
CA ARG A 399 28.38 -14.67 0.20
C ARG A 399 27.99 -15.21 1.58
N LYS A 400 28.91 -15.89 2.27
CA LYS A 400 28.68 -16.41 3.63
C LYS A 400 28.34 -15.28 4.60
N ALA A 401 29.14 -14.21 4.63
CA ALA A 401 28.88 -13.05 5.48
C ALA A 401 27.49 -12.44 5.22
N MET A 402 27.14 -12.23 3.94
CA MET A 402 25.84 -11.70 3.54
C MET A 402 24.68 -12.63 3.95
N THR A 403 24.85 -13.93 3.80
CA THR A 403 23.87 -14.94 4.21
C THR A 403 23.62 -14.90 5.72
N ASN A 404 24.68 -14.77 6.52
CA ASN A 404 24.56 -14.82 7.97
C ASN A 404 23.91 -13.55 8.53
N ILE A 405 24.25 -12.38 7.99
CA ILE A 405 23.60 -11.11 8.37
C ILE A 405 22.12 -11.12 7.97
N THR A 406 21.79 -11.64 6.79
CA THR A 406 20.40 -11.68 6.31
C THR A 406 19.56 -12.72 7.03
N SER A 407 20.17 -13.80 7.54
CA SER A 407 19.52 -14.83 8.37
C SER A 407 19.42 -14.44 9.85
N GLY A 408 20.21 -13.46 10.29
CA GLY A 408 20.25 -12.98 11.67
C GLY A 408 21.42 -13.56 12.44
N ILE A 409 22.14 -12.69 13.14
CA ILE A 409 23.25 -13.07 14.03
C ILE A 409 22.84 -12.82 15.47
N GLU A 410 22.95 -13.84 16.30
CA GLU A 410 22.50 -13.83 17.69
C GLU A 410 23.53 -14.44 18.65
N ARG A 411 23.21 -14.41 19.95
CA ARG A 411 24.07 -14.95 21.00
C ARG A 411 24.39 -16.42 20.73
N GLY A 412 25.67 -16.78 20.85
CA GLY A 412 26.14 -18.16 20.66
C GLY A 412 26.56 -18.49 19.23
N ASN A 413 26.46 -17.56 18.28
CA ASN A 413 27.11 -17.72 16.98
C ASN A 413 28.65 -17.70 17.16
N THR A 414 29.30 -18.80 16.75
CA THR A 414 30.76 -19.00 16.84
C THR A 414 31.46 -19.05 15.48
N THR A 415 30.69 -19.09 14.39
CA THR A 415 31.18 -19.37 13.02
C THR A 415 31.56 -18.13 12.22
N ASP A 416 31.20 -16.94 12.70
CA ASP A 416 31.21 -15.70 11.91
C ASP A 416 31.98 -14.55 12.57
N LYS A 417 33.16 -14.89 13.11
CA LYS A 417 34.03 -13.97 13.86
C LYS A 417 34.26 -12.64 13.15
N ASN A 418 34.46 -12.62 11.84
CA ASN A 418 34.72 -11.39 11.08
C ASN A 418 33.51 -10.44 11.03
N VAL A 419 32.30 -10.99 10.85
CA VAL A 419 31.05 -10.21 10.87
C VAL A 419 30.76 -9.72 12.29
N ILE A 420 30.94 -10.57 13.30
CA ILE A 420 30.75 -10.20 14.71
C ILE A 420 31.71 -9.08 15.11
N ARG A 421 32.97 -9.12 14.67
CA ARG A 421 33.93 -8.03 14.87
C ARG A 421 33.42 -6.72 14.26
N GLY A 422 32.95 -6.75 13.01
CA GLY A 422 32.37 -5.58 12.35
C GLY A 422 31.19 -4.97 13.12
N ILE A 423 30.28 -5.81 13.60
CA ILE A 423 29.14 -5.39 14.44
C ILE A 423 29.63 -4.77 15.76
N GLN A 424 30.60 -5.40 16.43
CA GLN A 424 31.17 -4.87 17.67
C GLN A 424 31.90 -3.54 17.45
N ASP A 425 32.61 -3.40 16.33
CA ASP A 425 33.28 -2.16 15.95
C ASP A 425 32.27 -1.04 15.67
N ASP A 426 31.15 -1.32 14.99
CA ASP A 426 30.04 -0.38 14.81
C ASP A 426 29.42 0.04 16.14
N LEU A 427 29.14 -0.91 17.03
CA LEU A 427 28.60 -0.63 18.36
C LEU A 427 29.57 0.21 19.21
N VAL A 428 30.89 0.02 19.06
CA VAL A 428 31.89 0.88 19.70
C VAL A 428 31.89 2.27 19.10
N LYS A 429 31.91 2.37 17.77
CA LYS A 429 31.87 3.63 17.03
C LYS A 429 30.63 4.46 17.39
N LEU A 430 29.50 3.79 17.63
CA LEU A 430 28.22 4.39 17.99
C LEU A 430 28.02 4.52 19.52
N GLY A 431 29.02 4.21 20.34
CA GLY A 431 28.96 4.41 21.79
C GLY A 431 28.08 3.43 22.58
N TYR A 432 27.61 2.35 21.95
CA TYR A 432 26.84 1.28 22.60
C TYR A 432 27.72 0.23 23.27
N MET A 433 29.02 0.21 22.96
CA MET A 433 30.05 -0.57 23.64
C MET A 433 31.34 0.24 23.81
N THR A 434 32.15 -0.10 24.80
CA THR A 434 33.54 0.40 24.90
C THR A 434 34.50 -0.61 24.30
N ARG A 435 35.68 -0.15 23.84
CA ARG A 435 36.73 -1.05 23.35
C ARG A 435 37.16 -2.07 24.43
N ALA A 436 37.18 -1.67 25.70
CA ALA A 436 37.45 -2.57 26.82
C ALA A 436 36.39 -3.68 26.97
N GLN A 437 35.10 -3.36 26.80
CA GLN A 437 34.02 -4.36 26.82
C GLN A 437 34.14 -5.35 25.67
N VAL A 438 34.47 -4.86 24.48
CA VAL A 438 34.69 -5.71 23.29
C VAL A 438 35.91 -6.62 23.45
N ASN A 439 37.01 -6.14 24.04
CA ASN A 439 38.24 -6.93 24.22
C ASN A 439 38.05 -8.20 25.07
N THR A 440 37.01 -8.25 25.92
CA THR A 440 36.67 -9.46 26.71
C THR A 440 36.02 -10.58 25.89
N GLY A 441 35.72 -10.35 24.60
CA GLY A 441 35.06 -11.31 23.71
C GLY A 441 35.02 -10.86 22.25
N TYR A 442 36.12 -10.33 21.71
CA TYR A 442 36.15 -9.76 20.36
C TYR A 442 35.98 -10.85 19.30
N GLY A 443 35.00 -10.68 18.41
CA GLY A 443 34.56 -11.70 17.46
C GLY A 443 33.69 -12.81 18.05
N THR A 444 33.21 -12.65 19.30
CA THR A 444 32.22 -13.54 19.92
C THR A 444 30.94 -12.77 20.25
N PHE A 445 29.78 -13.26 19.81
CA PHE A 445 28.49 -12.64 20.12
C PHE A 445 28.00 -13.12 21.50
N GLY A 446 28.58 -12.55 22.56
CA GLY A 446 28.25 -12.88 23.95
C GLY A 446 27.14 -12.00 24.54
N PRO A 447 26.80 -12.21 25.83
CA PRO A 447 25.75 -11.46 26.51
C PRO A 447 25.91 -9.93 26.47
N ARG A 448 27.15 -9.44 26.51
CA ARG A 448 27.47 -8.00 26.42
C ARG A 448 27.15 -7.43 25.04
N THR A 449 27.47 -8.16 23.97
CA THR A 449 27.17 -7.76 22.59
C THR A 449 25.67 -7.78 22.35
N GLU A 450 24.95 -8.79 22.83
CA GLU A 450 23.48 -8.81 22.72
C GLU A 450 22.82 -7.66 23.47
N ALA A 451 23.28 -7.35 24.70
CA ALA A 451 22.75 -6.22 25.47
C ALA A 451 22.97 -4.88 24.73
N ALA A 452 24.15 -4.69 24.14
CA ALA A 452 24.44 -3.52 23.33
C ALA A 452 23.59 -3.44 22.05
N VAL A 453 23.35 -4.58 21.38
CA VAL A 453 22.44 -4.66 20.23
C VAL A 453 21.00 -4.34 20.62
N LYS A 454 20.50 -4.87 21.74
CA LYS A 454 19.15 -4.54 22.25
C LYS A 454 19.01 -3.06 22.56
N LYS A 455 20.05 -2.46 23.17
CA LYS A 455 20.09 -1.02 23.41
C LYS A 455 20.12 -0.22 22.11
N PHE A 456 20.94 -0.61 21.15
CA PHE A 456 20.99 0.01 19.82
C PHE A 456 19.64 -0.08 19.10
N GLN A 457 19.01 -1.26 19.13
CA GLN A 457 17.69 -1.47 18.56
C GLN A 457 16.64 -0.58 19.23
N ALA A 458 16.66 -0.49 20.57
CA ALA A 458 15.78 0.40 21.32
C ALA A 458 15.93 1.87 20.87
N ASP A 459 17.17 2.35 20.86
CA ASP A 459 17.50 3.75 20.57
C ASP A 459 17.26 4.12 19.09
N ASN A 460 17.12 3.12 18.21
CA ASN A 460 16.84 3.29 16.77
C ASN A 460 15.43 2.83 16.35
N ASN A 461 14.50 2.63 17.31
CA ASN A 461 13.12 2.19 17.05
C ASN A 461 13.01 0.86 16.27
N ILE A 462 13.92 -0.07 16.54
CA ILE A 462 13.91 -1.45 16.04
C ILE A 462 13.47 -2.36 17.18
N ARG A 463 12.73 -3.43 16.86
CA ARG A 463 12.33 -4.44 17.85
C ARG A 463 13.57 -4.97 18.57
N GLN A 464 13.57 -4.93 19.90
CA GLN A 464 14.72 -5.25 20.78
C GLN A 464 14.96 -6.77 20.91
N THR A 465 15.12 -7.45 19.78
CA THR A 465 15.31 -8.90 19.73
C THR A 465 16.70 -9.33 20.22
N GLY A 466 17.69 -8.45 20.15
CA GLY A 466 19.10 -8.81 20.35
C GLY A 466 19.74 -9.52 19.17
N ILE A 467 18.97 -9.74 18.08
CA ILE A 467 19.40 -10.39 16.85
C ILE A 467 19.77 -9.31 15.83
N VAL A 468 20.98 -9.36 15.28
CA VAL A 468 21.40 -8.49 14.18
C VAL A 468 20.97 -9.12 12.85
N GLY A 469 19.72 -8.83 12.46
CA GLY A 469 19.22 -9.09 11.11
C GLY A 469 19.44 -7.90 10.18
N ALA A 470 19.01 -8.01 8.92
CA ALA A 470 19.26 -7.00 7.89
C ALA A 470 18.82 -5.56 8.26
N GLN A 471 17.70 -5.39 8.96
CA GLN A 471 17.22 -4.07 9.42
C GLN A 471 18.15 -3.47 10.47
N THR A 472 18.55 -4.25 11.48
CA THR A 472 19.50 -3.84 12.51
C THR A 472 20.87 -3.56 11.93
N TYR A 473 21.34 -4.42 11.03
CA TYR A 473 22.62 -4.26 10.34
C TYR A 473 22.65 -2.97 9.50
N LYS A 474 21.62 -2.73 8.69
CA LYS A 474 21.50 -1.47 7.91
C LYS A 474 21.54 -0.25 8.82
N ALA A 475 20.81 -0.27 9.93
CA ALA A 475 20.81 0.82 10.88
C ALA A 475 22.19 1.07 11.50
N LEU A 476 22.94 0.01 11.83
CA LEU A 476 24.34 0.13 12.30
C LEU A 476 25.22 0.85 11.26
N GLN A 477 25.02 0.56 9.97
CA GLN A 477 25.78 1.19 8.88
C GLN A 477 25.43 2.66 8.66
N THR A 478 24.18 3.04 8.87
CA THR A 478 23.69 4.40 8.56
C THR A 478 23.61 5.32 9.77
N ALA A 479 23.79 4.80 10.99
CA ALA A 479 23.78 5.59 12.21
C ALA A 479 25.07 6.44 12.35
N ASN A 480 24.93 7.65 12.91
CA ASN A 480 26.04 8.58 13.06
C ASN A 480 26.46 8.71 14.55
N PRO A 481 27.77 8.74 14.89
CA PRO A 481 28.22 8.88 16.28
C PRO A 481 27.82 10.21 16.94
N ALA A 482 27.59 11.25 16.13
CA ALA A 482 27.13 12.56 16.62
C ALA A 482 25.67 12.54 17.12
N THR A 483 24.90 11.48 16.81
CA THR A 483 23.54 11.25 17.31
C THR A 483 23.50 10.25 18.48
N THR A 484 24.66 9.82 19.00
CA THR A 484 24.75 8.86 20.10
C THR A 484 25.37 9.51 21.34
N ASN A 485 24.53 9.93 22.29
CA ASN A 485 24.98 10.34 23.63
C ASN A 485 25.34 9.08 24.47
N PRO A 486 26.46 9.07 25.23
CA PRO A 486 26.76 8.01 26.21
C PRO A 486 25.84 8.11 27.45
N PRO A 487 25.78 7.06 28.29
CA PRO A 487 24.58 6.72 29.05
C PRO A 487 24.35 7.60 30.28
N ARG A 488 23.20 8.29 30.31
CA ARG A 488 22.44 8.55 31.54
C ARG A 488 20.94 8.39 31.27
N THR A 489 20.42 7.24 31.71
CA THR A 489 19.08 7.00 32.27
C THR A 489 17.97 8.02 31.93
N ASN A 490 17.21 7.72 30.85
CA ASN A 490 15.82 8.11 30.49
C ASN A 490 15.40 9.61 30.43
N PRO A 491 14.38 10.01 29.62
CA PRO A 491 13.92 9.50 28.33
C PRO A 491 13.60 10.75 27.43
N PRO A 492 12.54 10.84 26.59
CA PRO A 492 12.50 11.80 25.49
C PRO A 492 12.32 13.26 25.98
N THR A 493 12.66 14.21 25.10
CA THR A 493 11.85 15.42 24.95
C THR A 493 11.69 15.89 23.55
N THR A 494 10.43 16.20 23.29
CA THR A 494 9.88 17.23 22.43
C THR A 494 10.66 18.55 22.43
N ASN A 495 10.97 19.05 21.24
CA ASN A 495 10.69 20.46 20.91
C ASN A 495 9.20 20.54 20.47
N PRO A 496 8.54 21.71 20.58
CA PRO A 496 7.11 21.82 20.82
C PRO A 496 6.25 21.43 19.60
N PRO A 497 5.02 20.94 19.81
CA PRO A 497 4.12 20.63 18.72
C PRO A 497 3.67 21.92 18.03
N ASN A 498 3.93 22.00 16.73
CA ASN A 498 3.04 22.74 15.84
C ASN A 498 1.70 21.98 15.82
N ASN A 499 0.63 22.71 16.11
CA ASN A 499 -0.73 22.20 16.22
C ASN A 499 -1.20 21.62 14.88
N ASN A 500 -1.27 20.28 14.76
CA ASN A 500 -2.30 19.50 14.07
C ASN A 500 -1.78 18.08 13.79
N GLY A 501 -2.51 17.05 14.24
CA GLY A 501 -2.28 15.66 13.84
C GLY A 501 -2.05 14.71 15.01
N GLY A 502 -3.10 13.99 15.38
CA GLY A 502 -3.07 12.95 16.41
C GLY A 502 -2.19 11.77 15.98
N ASN A 503 -1.04 11.63 16.63
CA ASN A 503 -0.22 10.42 16.61
C ASN A 503 0.37 10.21 18.01
N GLY A 504 -0.51 9.94 18.97
CA GLY A 504 -0.13 9.80 20.39
C GLY A 504 -1.10 8.98 21.26
N GLY A 505 -2.11 8.30 20.70
CA GLY A 505 -3.17 7.64 21.49
C GLY A 505 -4.12 8.62 22.20
N TYR A 506 -4.15 9.87 21.74
CA TYR A 506 -5.05 10.92 22.17
C TYR A 506 -5.41 11.86 21.02
N SER A 507 -6.64 12.37 21.02
CA SER A 507 -7.18 13.31 20.03
C SER A 507 -7.61 14.62 20.70
N VAL A 508 -7.83 15.68 19.90
CA VAL A 508 -8.59 16.85 20.39
C VAL A 508 -10.00 16.36 20.69
N ALA A 509 -10.46 16.65 21.90
CA ALA A 509 -11.76 16.24 22.38
C ALA A 509 -12.86 17.05 21.68
N THR A 510 -13.93 16.36 21.30
CA THR A 510 -15.12 16.96 20.70
C THR A 510 -16.32 16.79 21.63
N ASN A 511 -17.36 17.59 21.43
CA ASN A 511 -18.63 17.40 22.13
C ASN A 511 -19.17 15.98 21.89
N GLY A 512 -19.77 15.41 22.94
CA GLY A 512 -20.48 14.14 22.88
C GLY A 512 -21.97 14.34 23.07
N ARG A 513 -22.71 13.22 23.05
CA ARG A 513 -24.17 13.22 23.16
C ARG A 513 -24.69 13.94 24.42
N HIS A 514 -24.06 13.71 25.57
CA HIS A 514 -24.47 14.25 26.87
C HIS A 514 -23.36 15.01 27.61
N PHE A 515 -22.32 15.45 26.88
CA PHE A 515 -21.30 16.32 27.43
C PHE A 515 -20.76 17.31 26.40
N THR A 516 -20.38 18.49 26.88
CA THR A 516 -19.65 19.50 26.10
C THR A 516 -18.20 19.57 26.57
N VAL A 517 -17.31 20.02 25.69
CA VAL A 517 -15.88 20.12 25.96
C VAL A 517 -15.38 21.51 25.62
N ASN A 518 -14.56 22.10 26.49
CA ASN A 518 -13.88 23.36 26.15
C ASN A 518 -12.82 23.16 25.06
N ASP A 519 -12.59 24.22 24.29
CA ASP A 519 -11.68 24.19 23.14
C ASP A 519 -10.26 23.73 23.51
N GLY A 520 -9.69 22.89 22.64
CA GLY A 520 -8.29 22.47 22.72
C GLY A 520 -7.97 21.41 23.78
N ILE A 521 -8.96 20.88 24.49
CA ILE A 521 -8.79 19.74 25.40
C ILE A 521 -8.38 18.50 24.62
N LEU A 522 -7.48 17.69 25.18
CA LEU A 522 -7.13 16.38 24.62
C LEU A 522 -7.78 15.26 25.42
N MET A 523 -8.11 14.17 24.74
CA MET A 523 -8.68 12.97 25.34
C MET A 523 -7.99 11.75 24.76
N THR A 524 -7.67 10.77 25.60
CA THR A 524 -7.16 9.48 25.11
C THR A 524 -8.28 8.64 24.53
N ASP A 525 -7.93 7.71 23.64
CA ASP A 525 -8.89 6.76 23.06
C ASP A 525 -9.55 5.87 24.13
N GLU A 526 -8.87 5.69 25.28
CA GLU A 526 -9.36 4.93 26.44
C GLU A 526 -10.35 5.72 27.32
N LEU A 527 -10.20 7.05 27.42
CA LEU A 527 -11.00 7.89 28.30
C LEU A 527 -12.38 8.20 27.71
N ARG A 528 -12.46 8.36 26.39
CA ARG A 528 -13.72 8.74 25.70
C ARG A 528 -14.91 7.83 26.00
N PRO A 529 -14.85 6.49 25.83
CA PRO A 529 -16.01 5.64 26.10
C PRO A 529 -16.44 5.64 27.57
N ARG A 530 -15.51 5.88 28.50
CA ARG A 530 -15.81 6.02 29.94
C ARG A 530 -16.52 7.33 30.25
N LEU A 531 -16.09 8.42 29.61
CA LEU A 531 -16.73 9.72 29.75
C LEU A 531 -18.14 9.71 29.14
N GLU A 532 -18.34 9.05 28.00
CA GLU A 532 -19.66 8.85 27.40
C GLU A 532 -20.59 8.12 28.37
N SER A 533 -20.13 6.99 28.92
CA SER A 533 -20.90 6.24 29.92
C SER A 533 -21.22 7.06 31.18
N LEU A 534 -20.27 7.89 31.64
CA LEU A 534 -20.45 8.79 32.78
C LEU A 534 -21.47 9.91 32.47
N ALA A 535 -21.39 10.47 31.27
CA ALA A 535 -22.28 11.53 30.81
C ALA A 535 -23.72 11.02 30.65
N ASP A 536 -23.89 9.82 30.10
CA ASP A 536 -25.19 9.18 29.94
C ASP A 536 -25.85 8.93 31.31
N ALA A 537 -25.11 8.35 32.25
CA ALA A 537 -25.61 8.06 33.59
C ALA A 537 -25.88 9.33 34.41
N TYR A 538 -25.07 10.37 34.25
CA TYR A 538 -25.31 11.68 34.88
C TYR A 538 -26.53 12.39 34.28
N PHE A 539 -26.68 12.37 32.96
CA PHE A 539 -27.80 12.97 32.25
C PHE A 539 -29.12 12.28 32.62
N ALA A 540 -29.13 10.94 32.74
CA ALA A 540 -30.30 10.18 33.17
C ALA A 540 -30.82 10.59 34.56
N ARG A 541 -29.96 11.11 35.44
CA ARG A 541 -30.33 11.52 36.80
C ARG A 541 -30.63 13.00 36.96
N THR A 542 -30.11 13.84 36.08
CA THR A 542 -30.14 15.30 36.25
C THR A 542 -30.81 16.05 35.10
N GLY A 543 -30.97 15.40 33.94
CA GLY A 543 -31.35 16.05 32.68
C GLY A 543 -30.33 17.05 32.14
N GLN A 544 -29.13 17.13 32.74
CA GLN A 544 -28.11 18.12 32.41
C GLN A 544 -26.89 17.45 31.75
N ASN A 545 -26.32 18.13 30.76
CA ASN A 545 -25.08 17.70 30.13
C ASN A 545 -23.87 17.98 31.03
N LEU A 546 -22.87 17.10 31.02
CA LEU A 546 -21.59 17.38 31.66
C LEU A 546 -20.82 18.44 30.87
N ARG A 547 -20.03 19.26 31.57
CA ARG A 547 -19.09 20.19 30.93
C ARG A 547 -17.66 19.85 31.30
N VAL A 548 -16.91 19.35 30.33
CA VAL A 548 -15.50 18.98 30.48
C VAL A 548 -14.63 20.22 30.31
N THR A 549 -13.85 20.53 31.35
CA THR A 549 -13.04 21.75 31.43
C THR A 549 -11.54 21.51 31.30
N SER A 550 -11.09 20.26 31.48
CA SER A 550 -9.71 19.82 31.24
C SER A 550 -9.69 18.32 30.98
N GLY A 551 -8.65 17.81 30.31
CA GLY A 551 -8.52 16.40 29.92
C GLY A 551 -7.08 15.91 30.00
N TYR A 552 -6.72 14.95 29.15
CA TYR A 552 -5.34 14.46 29.07
C TYR A 552 -4.38 15.60 28.71
N ARG A 553 -3.26 15.69 29.42
CA ARG A 553 -2.23 16.70 29.21
C ARG A 553 -0.89 16.01 29.02
N PRO A 554 -0.40 15.84 27.77
CA PRO A 554 0.89 15.24 27.54
C PRO A 554 2.00 16.07 28.18
N PRO A 555 3.16 15.46 28.46
CA PRO A 555 4.28 16.10 29.15
C PRO A 555 4.63 17.50 28.63
N ALA A 556 4.68 17.70 27.31
CA ALA A 556 4.97 19.01 26.71
C ALA A 556 3.92 20.10 27.06
N ARG A 557 2.63 19.75 27.11
CA ARG A 557 1.56 20.69 27.50
C ARG A 557 1.54 20.96 29.00
N GLN A 558 1.95 19.98 29.82
CA GLN A 558 2.12 20.16 31.27
C GLN A 558 3.32 21.07 31.56
N ALA A 559 4.44 20.88 30.86
CA ALA A 559 5.63 21.73 30.97
C ALA A 559 5.32 23.19 30.61
N ALA A 560 4.64 23.42 29.49
CA ALA A 560 4.24 24.77 29.07
C ALA A 560 3.32 25.45 30.10
N ALA A 561 2.33 24.73 30.64
CA ALA A 561 1.45 25.28 31.67
C ALA A 561 2.19 25.60 32.97
N MET A 562 3.14 24.76 33.38
CA MET A 562 3.99 25.01 34.53
C MET A 562 4.94 26.19 34.29
N TYR A 563 5.50 26.33 33.08
CA TYR A 563 6.34 27.47 32.71
C TYR A 563 5.56 28.78 32.87
N ASP A 564 4.35 28.85 32.31
CA ASP A 564 3.52 30.05 32.41
C ASP A 564 3.07 30.35 33.85
N LEU A 565 2.90 29.32 34.70
CA LEU A 565 2.61 29.49 36.13
C LEU A 565 3.82 30.05 36.90
N ILE A 566 5.03 29.55 36.60
CA ILE A 566 6.28 30.04 37.22
C ILE A 566 6.54 31.49 36.79
N GLN A 567 6.31 31.82 35.52
CA GLN A 567 6.47 33.20 35.02
C GLN A 567 5.50 34.18 35.70
N ARG A 568 4.27 33.75 35.98
CA ARG A 568 3.24 34.61 36.60
C ARG A 568 3.39 34.77 38.11
N ASN A 569 3.76 33.70 38.82
CA ASN A 569 3.66 33.65 40.28
C ASN A 569 4.98 33.28 40.99
N GLY A 570 6.03 32.98 40.24
CA GLY A 570 7.33 32.55 40.76
C GLY A 570 7.42 31.06 41.07
N ALA A 571 8.65 30.55 41.12
CA ALA A 571 8.93 29.12 41.34
C ALA A 571 8.51 28.62 42.73
N ALA A 572 8.64 29.47 43.77
CA ALA A 572 8.24 29.14 45.14
C ALA A 572 6.73 28.91 45.25
N TYR A 573 5.92 29.74 44.59
CA TYR A 573 4.47 29.55 44.52
C TYR A 573 4.12 28.22 43.86
N VAL A 574 4.72 27.95 42.70
CA VAL A 574 4.48 26.70 41.97
C VAL A 574 4.91 25.48 42.78
N GLN A 575 6.04 25.53 43.45
CA GLN A 575 6.48 24.49 44.38
C GLN A 575 5.43 24.23 45.49
N GLY A 576 4.77 25.28 45.98
CA GLY A 576 3.69 25.20 46.97
C GLY A 576 2.47 24.38 46.50
N LEU A 577 2.11 24.47 45.22
CA LEU A 577 0.90 23.85 44.66
C LEU A 577 0.95 22.32 44.56
N TYR A 578 2.14 21.73 44.42
CA TYR A 578 2.28 20.30 44.16
C TYR A 578 2.59 19.51 45.44
N ALA A 579 1.91 18.38 45.63
CA ALA A 579 2.14 17.50 46.79
C ALA A 579 3.53 16.86 46.76
N ASN A 580 3.99 16.40 45.60
CA ASN A 580 5.31 15.79 45.45
C ASN A 580 6.39 16.86 45.26
N LYS A 581 6.98 17.31 46.37
CA LYS A 581 8.02 18.36 46.39
C LYS A 581 9.29 17.96 45.62
N GLY A 582 9.71 16.70 45.67
CA GLY A 582 10.87 16.22 44.92
C GLY A 582 10.67 16.36 43.41
N ALA A 583 9.55 15.84 42.91
CA ALA A 583 9.25 15.86 41.49
C ALA A 583 9.05 17.29 40.94
N VAL A 584 8.39 18.19 41.67
CA VAL A 584 8.27 19.60 41.23
C VAL A 584 9.61 20.33 41.28
N ASN A 585 10.48 20.02 42.26
CA ASN A 585 11.81 20.62 42.36
C ASN A 585 12.70 20.25 41.18
N ASP A 586 12.60 19.02 40.68
CA ASP A 586 13.31 18.59 39.47
C ASP A 586 12.89 19.42 38.26
N ILE A 587 11.59 19.69 38.14
CA ILE A 587 11.01 20.50 37.05
C ILE A 587 11.45 21.97 37.19
N ILE A 588 11.45 22.52 38.40
CA ILE A 588 11.91 23.89 38.67
C ILE A 588 13.42 24.04 38.37
N ARG A 589 14.23 23.02 38.69
CA ARG A 589 15.66 22.99 38.31
C ARG A 589 15.82 23.01 36.79
N ALA A 590 15.03 22.22 36.07
CA ALA A 590 15.04 22.20 34.62
C ALA A 590 14.61 23.55 34.01
N TYR A 591 13.57 24.17 34.57
CA TYR A 591 13.15 25.53 34.23
C TYR A 591 14.30 26.54 34.37
N ASN A 592 14.99 26.55 35.51
CA ASN A 592 16.10 27.47 35.78
C ASN A 592 17.30 27.24 34.85
N SER A 593 17.55 25.98 34.47
CA SER A 593 18.65 25.61 33.57
C SER A 593 18.36 25.86 32.09
N GLY A 594 17.10 26.15 31.75
CA GLY A 594 16.59 26.03 30.39
C GLY A 594 16.90 27.16 29.43
N GLY A 595 17.53 28.26 29.86
CA GLY A 595 17.65 29.46 29.03
C GLY A 595 16.29 30.04 28.66
N GLY A 596 16.13 30.57 27.43
CA GLY A 596 14.89 31.18 26.97
C GLY A 596 13.68 30.23 26.93
N ARG A 597 12.47 30.79 26.73
CA ARG A 597 11.17 30.09 26.85
C ARG A 597 11.14 28.65 26.31
N ASN A 598 11.56 28.45 25.06
CA ASN A 598 11.52 27.12 24.44
C ASN A 598 12.50 26.15 25.10
N GLY A 599 13.70 26.60 25.46
CA GLY A 599 14.69 25.76 26.13
C GLY A 599 14.24 25.33 27.52
N ALA A 600 13.59 26.22 28.29
CA ALA A 600 12.99 25.92 29.58
C ALA A 600 11.82 24.93 29.46
N ILE A 601 10.88 25.16 28.55
CA ILE A 601 9.76 24.24 28.32
C ILE A 601 10.28 22.85 27.90
N ASN A 602 11.28 22.78 27.03
CA ASN A 602 11.87 21.50 26.65
C ASN A 602 12.60 20.84 27.82
N ALA A 603 13.39 21.57 28.60
CA ALA A 603 14.08 20.99 29.74
C ALA A 603 13.08 20.42 30.77
N MET A 604 12.03 21.19 31.08
CA MET A 604 10.94 20.77 31.95
C MET A 604 10.20 19.55 31.39
N THR A 605 9.99 19.50 30.08
CA THR A 605 9.32 18.36 29.45
C THR A 605 10.10 17.06 29.68
N ARG A 606 11.45 17.08 29.73
CA ARG A 606 12.30 15.85 29.90
C ARG A 606 12.11 15.28 31.27
N VAL A 607 12.06 16.19 32.24
CA VAL A 607 11.84 15.81 33.62
C VAL A 607 10.45 15.20 33.77
N ILE A 608 9.43 15.78 33.15
CA ILE A 608 8.06 15.25 33.22
C ILE A 608 7.94 13.91 32.48
N GLU A 609 8.55 13.76 31.29
CA GLU A 609 8.59 12.48 30.57
C GLU A 609 9.35 11.40 31.35
N ASN A 610 10.46 11.76 32.01
CA ASN A 610 11.17 10.90 32.98
C ASN A 610 10.25 10.41 34.08
N GLN A 611 9.62 11.35 34.76
CA GLN A 611 8.75 11.05 35.89
C GLN A 611 7.62 10.11 35.46
N VAL A 612 6.94 10.41 34.35
CA VAL A 612 5.85 9.56 33.81
C VAL A 612 6.36 8.16 33.48
N SER A 613 7.52 8.05 32.81
CA SER A 613 8.10 6.74 32.47
C SER A 613 8.46 5.89 33.69
N ASN A 614 8.75 6.54 34.82
CA ASN A 614 9.07 5.91 36.09
C ASN A 614 7.84 5.80 37.01
N GLY A 615 6.62 5.99 36.49
CA GLY A 615 5.37 5.89 37.25
C GLY A 615 5.11 7.07 38.22
N THR A 616 5.91 8.12 38.16
CA THR A 616 5.74 9.34 38.95
C THR A 616 4.92 10.36 38.16
N TYR A 617 3.74 10.71 38.66
CA TYR A 617 2.86 11.67 37.99
C TYR A 617 2.72 12.91 38.85
N ILE A 618 3.34 14.02 38.43
CA ILE A 618 3.27 15.29 39.17
C ILE A 618 1.86 15.91 39.10
N SER A 619 1.06 15.51 38.12
CA SER A 619 -0.32 15.94 37.88
C SER A 619 -1.15 14.76 37.42
N SER A 620 -2.42 14.68 37.85
CA SER A 620 -3.35 13.65 37.41
C SER A 620 -3.60 13.71 35.90
N HIS A 621 -3.55 14.89 35.28
CA HIS A 621 -3.75 15.07 33.83
C HIS A 621 -2.66 14.42 32.96
N LEU A 622 -1.52 14.05 33.54
CA LEU A 622 -0.49 13.26 32.84
C LEU A 622 -0.88 11.77 32.70
N ARG A 623 -1.96 11.32 33.37
CA ARG A 623 -2.49 9.96 33.26
C ARG A 623 -3.51 9.89 32.13
N SER A 624 -3.57 8.74 31.45
CA SER A 624 -4.47 8.55 30.29
C SER A 624 -5.96 8.74 30.60
N ARG A 625 -6.37 8.65 31.87
CA ARG A 625 -7.77 8.59 32.30
C ARG A 625 -8.27 9.83 33.08
N ALA A 626 -7.51 10.92 33.14
CA ALA A 626 -7.90 12.08 33.94
C ALA A 626 -8.70 13.12 33.14
N VAL A 627 -9.77 13.64 33.75
CA VAL A 627 -10.66 14.67 33.21
C VAL A 627 -11.15 15.58 34.34
N ASP A 628 -11.28 16.87 34.09
CA ASP A 628 -11.98 17.79 34.99
C ASP A 628 -13.36 18.09 34.44
N ILE A 629 -14.35 18.07 35.32
CA ILE A 629 -15.74 18.33 34.98
C ILE A 629 -16.24 19.48 35.85
N SER A 630 -16.82 20.49 35.20
CA SER A 630 -17.52 21.58 35.89
C SER A 630 -18.89 21.08 36.34
N THR A 631 -19.09 20.90 37.64
CA THR A 631 -20.31 20.22 38.15
C THR A 631 -21.44 21.12 38.59
N GLY A 632 -21.28 22.45 38.67
CA GLY A 632 -22.33 23.33 39.19
C GLY A 632 -22.94 22.81 40.51
N ALA A 633 -24.26 22.88 40.66
CA ALA A 633 -24.99 22.47 41.87
C ALA A 633 -25.14 20.93 42.06
N ASN A 634 -24.78 20.10 41.09
CA ASN A 634 -25.10 18.66 41.08
C ASN A 634 -23.90 17.74 41.36
N LEU A 635 -22.89 18.25 42.07
CA LEU A 635 -21.66 17.50 42.41
C LEU A 635 -21.95 16.19 43.17
N ALA A 636 -22.96 16.16 44.04
CA ALA A 636 -23.34 14.96 44.79
C ALA A 636 -23.82 13.83 43.86
N VAL A 637 -24.59 14.17 42.82
CA VAL A 637 -25.09 13.22 41.83
C VAL A 637 -23.94 12.69 40.98
N LEU A 638 -23.02 13.55 40.53
CA LEU A 638 -21.84 13.09 39.79
C LEU A 638 -20.99 12.12 40.61
N ARG A 639 -20.73 12.44 41.88
CA ARG A 639 -19.97 11.55 42.78
C ARG A 639 -20.65 10.20 42.99
N ASP A 640 -21.98 10.16 43.00
CA ASP A 640 -22.72 8.90 43.12
C ASP A 640 -22.61 8.06 41.85
N VAL A 641 -22.75 8.68 40.68
CA VAL A 641 -22.58 8.01 39.38
C VAL A 641 -21.15 7.47 39.22
N VAL A 642 -20.14 8.28 39.54
CA VAL A 642 -18.72 7.84 39.47
C VAL A 642 -18.48 6.62 40.36
N ARG A 643 -19.02 6.60 41.59
CA ARG A 643 -18.90 5.46 42.51
C ARG A 643 -19.56 4.20 41.95
N GLN A 644 -20.75 4.31 41.36
CA GLN A 644 -21.45 3.17 40.75
C GLN A 644 -20.70 2.59 39.55
N MET A 645 -19.92 3.42 38.86
CA MET A 645 -19.08 3.02 37.73
C MET A 645 -17.69 2.51 38.15
N GLY A 646 -17.42 2.39 39.46
CA GLY A 646 -16.16 1.88 39.99
C GLY A 646 -14.99 2.88 39.93
N GLY A 647 -15.29 4.18 39.96
CA GLY A 647 -14.31 5.27 39.96
C GLY A 647 -13.96 5.84 41.33
#